data_AF-A0A1F8LPG6-F1
#
_entry.id   AF-A0A1F8LPG6-F1
#
_cell.length_a   1.000
_cell.length_b   1.000
_cell.length_c   1.000
_cell.angle_alpha   90.00
_cell.angle_beta   90.00
_cell.angle_gamma   90.00
#
_symmetry.space_group_name_H-M   'P 1'
#
loop_
_entity.id
_entity.type
_entity.pdbx_description
1 polymer ?
#
loop_
_entity_poly.entity_id
_entity_poly.type
_entity_poly.pdbx_seq_one_letter_code
_entity_poly.pdbx_strand_id
1 'polypeptide(L)'
;MPLAVALSAVAGLVGIVVLAGLPRSGGRDSPPVSNGVPSEAAASPSPALRAVSVRDMAYDPTRAKAPAGVRPQSKLWFTDGAWWGDLVDAASGEAHVWRLDWATQAWIDTGTLIDERPFARADCLWDGNHLYVASAGSKRYASHGARILRFSYDPGRQRYTLDPDFPVTITTSGVDGLVLAKDTTGTLWAAYLAEGRLTLQRSMGDDLHWDAPFVPPVPGTAGTVGQAGLVAAGRSIGLLWSERSEDVLRFATHRDGAPSDTWEESSTTVPGLANADADLDLLAIETATGPRLFAAVRTSLDRGPDPGPLSPEVFLVVREPDGTWQSYLYGRVMDRHARSVLLIDEDRDVLYLFATAPARGGAIFMKRTSLDRISFETGRGTPFVTSGADPAIDDATSTKQALGAATGLVVLANDDGTGRYVHGAMSLGGPAPGEPPGGPGVSARPGTAASPSPAVVNDLIHDTFDPWAVGGQVGAGWAMPSGDDAGTLTVAALPSEADRSARALTGGATGDVRACKAFAEVAAGSVTVEADVLVQGLGSADAVVAAVRGSSGDAASLRFGRHGTIVYYDGATKVDSGRPIRVGSWYRLRVDVHLSTKTYDAEVRDGSATLFQATGLPFRTASLAAVGEICFQTSSGTGGLGILFDDVLVRR
;
A
#
# COMPACT_ATOMS: atom_id res chain seq x y z
N MET A 1 42.78 36.76 -44.12
CA MET A 1 43.50 35.52 -44.46
C MET A 1 42.47 34.42 -44.69
N PRO A 2 42.56 33.66 -45.79
CA PRO A 2 41.44 32.93 -46.40
C PRO A 2 41.50 31.41 -46.12
N LEU A 3 40.40 30.69 -46.32
CA LEU A 3 40.32 29.55 -47.27
C LEU A 3 38.91 28.94 -47.31
N ALA A 4 38.42 28.76 -48.53
CA ALA A 4 37.33 27.86 -48.88
C ALA A 4 37.85 26.41 -48.94
N VAL A 5 36.99 25.43 -48.63
CA VAL A 5 37.13 24.05 -49.13
C VAL A 5 35.76 23.54 -49.59
N ALA A 6 35.78 22.88 -50.74
CA ALA A 6 34.66 22.46 -51.56
C ALA A 6 34.43 20.93 -51.49
N LEU A 7 33.21 20.55 -51.91
CA LEU A 7 32.78 19.31 -52.59
C LEU A 7 33.04 17.93 -51.95
N SER A 8 31.99 17.09 -51.88
CA SER A 8 31.74 16.08 -52.93
C SER A 8 30.47 15.25 -52.67
N ALA A 9 29.63 15.13 -53.71
CA ALA A 9 28.53 14.18 -53.81
C ALA A 9 29.03 12.86 -54.42
N VAL A 10 28.48 11.72 -53.99
CA VAL A 10 28.65 10.43 -54.67
C VAL A 10 27.28 9.73 -54.76
N ALA A 11 26.86 9.49 -56.00
CA ALA A 11 25.71 8.67 -56.39
C ALA A 11 26.11 7.19 -56.45
N GLY A 12 25.14 6.29 -56.25
CA GLY A 12 25.36 4.87 -55.97
C GLY A 12 25.62 3.94 -57.16
N LEU A 13 25.64 2.63 -56.86
CA LEU A 13 25.43 1.57 -57.84
C LEU A 13 24.90 0.29 -57.19
N VAL A 14 23.88 -0.29 -57.81
CA VAL A 14 23.24 -1.58 -57.53
C VAL A 14 24.02 -2.71 -58.21
N GLY A 15 24.21 -3.84 -57.54
CA GLY A 15 24.82 -5.05 -58.11
C GLY A 15 23.91 -6.27 -57.99
N ILE A 16 23.42 -6.76 -59.13
CA ILE A 16 22.69 -8.02 -59.33
C ILE A 16 23.71 -9.15 -59.54
N VAL A 17 23.49 -10.32 -58.95
CA VAL A 17 24.15 -11.57 -59.37
C VAL A 17 23.10 -12.67 -59.57
N VAL A 18 23.03 -13.16 -60.81
CA VAL A 18 22.37 -14.40 -61.23
C VAL A 18 23.42 -15.19 -61.99
N LEU A 19 23.61 -16.48 -61.69
CA LEU A 19 23.83 -17.52 -62.71
C LEU A 19 23.72 -18.94 -62.15
N ALA A 20 23.15 -19.79 -62.99
CA ALA A 20 22.60 -21.12 -62.75
C ALA A 20 23.55 -22.28 -63.13
N GLY A 21 23.20 -23.51 -62.74
CA GLY A 21 23.70 -24.74 -63.36
C GLY A 21 23.34 -26.05 -62.62
N LEU A 22 22.38 -26.82 -63.17
CA LEU A 22 22.01 -28.21 -62.80
C LEU A 22 22.90 -29.25 -63.55
N PRO A 23 22.90 -30.56 -63.17
CA PRO A 23 21.97 -31.51 -63.79
C PRO A 23 21.39 -32.63 -62.88
N ARG A 24 20.35 -33.28 -63.42
CA ARG A 24 19.46 -34.32 -62.87
C ARG A 24 20.04 -35.75 -62.91
N SER A 25 19.60 -36.59 -61.95
CA SER A 25 19.10 -37.97 -62.12
C SER A 25 18.38 -38.33 -60.79
N GLY A 26 17.29 -39.07 -60.63
CA GLY A 26 16.54 -40.06 -61.41
C GLY A 26 16.00 -41.03 -60.33
N GLY A 27 14.68 -41.05 -60.08
CA GLY A 27 14.09 -41.53 -58.81
C GLY A 27 13.90 -43.04 -58.63
N ARG A 28 13.41 -43.42 -57.44
CA ARG A 28 12.50 -44.56 -57.15
C ARG A 28 11.95 -44.51 -55.70
N ASP A 29 10.63 -44.34 -55.60
CA ASP A 29 9.62 -44.85 -54.66
C ASP A 29 9.89 -45.06 -53.16
N SER A 30 9.10 -44.37 -52.31
CA SER A 30 8.35 -44.92 -51.14
C SER A 30 7.36 -43.89 -50.52
N PRO A 31 6.19 -44.30 -49.98
CA PRO A 31 5.09 -43.44 -49.50
C PRO A 31 5.28 -42.92 -48.04
N PRO A 32 4.41 -42.04 -47.50
CA PRO A 32 4.83 -40.91 -46.67
C PRO A 32 5.06 -41.27 -45.19
N VAL A 33 6.13 -40.70 -44.62
CA VAL A 33 6.30 -40.56 -43.18
C VAL A 33 5.72 -39.23 -42.77
N SER A 34 4.70 -39.28 -41.90
CA SER A 34 4.14 -38.14 -41.19
C SER A 34 5.23 -37.52 -40.31
N ASN A 35 5.80 -36.39 -40.72
CA ASN A 35 6.58 -35.53 -39.85
C ASN A 35 5.58 -34.66 -39.06
N GLY A 36 5.22 -35.12 -37.87
CA GLY A 36 4.53 -34.30 -36.87
C GLY A 36 5.39 -33.08 -36.56
N VAL A 37 4.92 -31.90 -36.98
CA VAL A 37 5.39 -30.62 -36.46
C VAL A 37 5.09 -30.62 -34.96
N PRO A 38 6.06 -30.29 -34.06
CA PRO A 38 5.72 -30.07 -32.67
C PRO A 38 4.77 -28.88 -32.63
N SER A 39 3.51 -29.14 -32.24
CA SER A 39 2.57 -28.09 -31.92
C SER A 39 3.18 -27.26 -30.81
N GLU A 40 3.59 -26.04 -31.14
CA GLU A 40 3.91 -24.99 -30.19
C GLU A 40 2.71 -24.89 -29.25
N ALA A 41 2.88 -25.37 -28.01
CA ALA A 41 1.87 -25.24 -26.99
C ALA A 41 1.70 -23.75 -26.75
N ALA A 42 0.60 -23.20 -27.27
CA ALA A 42 0.21 -21.82 -27.03
C ALA A 42 0.28 -21.56 -25.52
N ALA A 43 1.15 -20.64 -25.13
CA ALA A 43 1.18 -20.12 -23.78
C ALA A 43 -0.26 -19.69 -23.42
N SER A 44 -0.80 -20.27 -22.35
CA SER A 44 -2.07 -19.80 -21.82
C SER A 44 -1.91 -18.31 -21.49
N PRO A 45 -2.79 -17.41 -21.97
CA PRO A 45 -2.68 -16.01 -21.63
C PRO A 45 -2.77 -15.87 -20.11
N SER A 46 -1.81 -15.17 -19.50
CA SER A 46 -2.01 -14.63 -18.16
C SER A 46 -3.38 -13.93 -18.13
N PRO A 47 -4.20 -14.11 -17.09
CA PRO A 47 -5.49 -13.44 -17.03
C PRO A 47 -5.28 -11.94 -17.27
N ALA A 48 -5.90 -11.41 -18.31
CA ALA A 48 -5.78 -10.00 -18.64
C ALA A 48 -6.28 -9.19 -17.43
N LEU A 49 -5.44 -8.29 -16.91
CA LEU A 49 -5.87 -7.33 -15.90
C LEU A 49 -7.05 -6.56 -16.49
N ARG A 50 -8.23 -6.70 -15.86
CA ARG A 50 -9.43 -5.99 -16.29
C ARG A 50 -9.40 -4.60 -15.68
N ALA A 51 -9.26 -3.61 -16.55
CA ALA A 51 -9.42 -2.21 -16.21
C ALA A 51 -10.77 -1.70 -16.72
N VAL A 52 -11.38 -0.79 -15.97
CA VAL A 52 -12.57 -0.04 -16.36
C VAL A 52 -12.26 1.45 -16.27
N SER A 53 -12.95 2.25 -17.06
CA SER A 53 -13.01 3.70 -16.88
C SER A 53 -14.45 4.12 -16.72
N VAL A 54 -14.72 4.92 -15.68
CA VAL A 54 -16.07 5.26 -15.24
C VAL A 54 -16.17 6.76 -15.11
N ARG A 55 -17.23 7.30 -15.68
CA ARG A 55 -17.60 8.72 -15.56
C ARG A 55 -18.45 8.90 -14.30
N ASP A 56 -18.04 9.83 -13.44
CA ASP A 56 -18.55 9.94 -12.08
C ASP A 56 -19.45 11.17 -11.87
N MET A 57 -19.59 11.55 -10.61
CA MET A 57 -20.38 12.70 -10.17
C MET A 57 -19.88 14.00 -10.80
N ALA A 58 -20.81 14.96 -10.87
CA ALA A 58 -20.46 16.32 -11.24
C ALA A 58 -19.84 17.06 -10.05
N TYR A 59 -19.12 18.14 -10.35
CA TYR A 59 -18.80 19.23 -9.44
C TYR A 59 -19.07 20.55 -10.17
N ASP A 60 -19.12 21.67 -9.43
CA ASP A 60 -19.22 23.00 -10.04
C ASP A 60 -17.81 23.57 -10.32
N PRO A 61 -17.32 23.57 -11.57
CA PRO A 61 -15.97 24.03 -11.89
C PRO A 61 -15.80 25.55 -11.70
N THR A 62 -16.91 26.30 -11.56
CA THR A 62 -16.86 27.73 -11.26
C THR A 62 -16.52 27.99 -9.78
N ARG A 63 -16.79 27.01 -8.91
CA ARG A 63 -16.45 27.05 -7.48
C ARG A 63 -15.14 26.32 -7.18
N ALA A 64 -14.99 25.11 -7.71
CA ALA A 64 -13.87 24.22 -7.46
C ALA A 64 -13.16 23.87 -8.78
N LYS A 65 -12.16 24.67 -9.16
CA LYS A 65 -11.38 24.44 -10.39
C LYS A 65 -10.29 23.39 -10.21
N ALA A 66 -10.24 22.35 -11.02
CA ALA A 66 -9.23 21.28 -10.95
C ALA A 66 -9.09 20.71 -9.53
N PRO A 67 -10.14 20.10 -8.96
CA PRO A 67 -10.11 19.58 -7.59
C PRO A 67 -8.99 18.55 -7.34
N ALA A 68 -8.61 17.77 -8.35
CA ALA A 68 -7.50 16.81 -8.26
C ALA A 68 -6.13 17.37 -8.71
N GLY A 69 -6.06 18.65 -9.14
CA GLY A 69 -4.95 19.12 -9.98
C GLY A 69 -3.65 19.55 -9.29
N VAL A 70 -3.65 19.69 -7.96
CA VAL A 70 -2.44 20.08 -7.22
C VAL A 70 -1.60 18.85 -6.93
N ARG A 71 -0.34 18.86 -7.38
CA ARG A 71 0.65 17.81 -7.10
C ARG A 71 1.67 18.25 -6.05
N PRO A 72 2.37 17.30 -5.39
CA PRO A 72 2.17 15.85 -5.43
C PRO A 72 1.13 15.39 -4.37
N GLN A 73 -0.06 16.00 -4.38
CA GLN A 73 -1.11 15.65 -3.42
C GLN A 73 -1.86 14.38 -3.87
N SER A 74 -2.11 13.52 -2.90
CA SER A 74 -2.94 12.32 -3.02
C SER A 74 -4.35 12.64 -2.53
N LYS A 75 -5.36 12.33 -3.35
CA LYS A 75 -6.77 12.53 -2.96
C LYS A 75 -7.46 11.25 -2.49
N LEU A 76 -6.83 10.10 -2.72
CA LEU A 76 -7.41 8.79 -2.43
C LEU A 76 -6.64 8.05 -1.34
N TRP A 77 -7.34 7.17 -0.65
CA TRP A 77 -6.75 6.22 0.29
C TRP A 77 -7.58 4.92 0.33
N PHE A 78 -6.98 3.85 0.84
CA PHE A 78 -7.60 2.55 0.95
C PHE A 78 -7.63 2.10 2.41
N THR A 79 -8.84 1.82 2.91
CA THR A 79 -9.08 1.37 4.28
C THR A 79 -10.29 0.45 4.27
N ASP A 80 -10.23 -0.64 5.05
CA ASP A 80 -11.38 -1.54 5.27
C ASP A 80 -11.98 -2.09 3.96
N GLY A 81 -11.11 -2.57 3.08
CA GLY A 81 -11.52 -3.21 1.82
C GLY A 81 -12.12 -2.26 0.78
N ALA A 82 -12.10 -0.95 1.01
CA ALA A 82 -12.69 0.05 0.11
C ALA A 82 -11.71 1.18 -0.20
N TRP A 83 -11.87 1.74 -1.40
CA TRP A 83 -11.28 3.02 -1.77
C TRP A 83 -12.13 4.16 -1.23
N TRP A 84 -11.45 5.19 -0.77
CA TRP A 84 -12.02 6.42 -0.25
C TRP A 84 -11.38 7.62 -0.95
N GLY A 85 -12.06 8.76 -0.94
CA GLY A 85 -11.57 9.96 -1.62
C GLY A 85 -12.07 11.27 -1.03
N ASP A 86 -11.23 12.29 -1.15
CA ASP A 86 -11.55 13.71 -0.96
C ASP A 86 -12.18 14.25 -2.26
N LEU A 87 -13.51 14.29 -2.32
CA LEU A 87 -14.24 14.74 -3.51
C LEU A 87 -15.22 15.87 -3.17
N VAL A 88 -15.33 16.80 -4.11
CA VAL A 88 -16.20 17.97 -3.98
C VAL A 88 -17.64 17.63 -4.36
N ASP A 89 -18.56 17.88 -3.43
CA ASP A 89 -20.00 17.84 -3.70
C ASP A 89 -20.43 19.03 -4.58
N ALA A 90 -21.22 18.76 -5.63
CA ALA A 90 -21.64 19.78 -6.58
C ALA A 90 -22.57 20.84 -5.98
N ALA A 91 -23.45 20.44 -5.06
CA ALA A 91 -24.51 21.32 -4.57
C ALA A 91 -23.96 22.34 -3.57
N SER A 92 -23.17 21.88 -2.62
CA SER A 92 -22.54 22.69 -1.58
C SER A 92 -21.25 23.36 -2.09
N GLY A 93 -20.45 22.65 -2.89
CA GLY A 93 -19.07 22.99 -3.20
C GLY A 93 -18.09 22.56 -2.10
N GLU A 94 -18.55 21.83 -1.10
CA GLU A 94 -17.75 21.34 0.02
C GLU A 94 -17.04 20.03 -0.37
N ALA A 95 -15.85 19.84 0.18
CA ALA A 95 -15.07 18.62 0.06
C ALA A 95 -15.49 17.64 1.17
N HIS A 96 -15.91 16.44 0.79
CA HIS A 96 -16.34 15.38 1.71
C HIS A 96 -15.49 14.12 1.55
N VAL A 97 -15.60 13.21 2.53
CA VAL A 97 -15.16 11.83 2.38
C VAL A 97 -16.19 11.03 1.59
N TRP A 98 -15.76 10.48 0.46
CA TRP A 98 -16.55 9.57 -0.38
C TRP A 98 -15.97 8.16 -0.32
N ARG A 99 -16.83 7.14 -0.44
CA ARG A 99 -16.45 5.73 -0.55
C ARG A 99 -16.76 5.21 -1.94
N LEU A 100 -15.82 4.52 -2.58
CA LEU A 100 -16.05 3.81 -3.83
C LEU A 100 -16.65 2.44 -3.52
N ASP A 101 -17.82 2.16 -4.09
CA ASP A 101 -18.38 0.83 -4.13
C ASP A 101 -17.73 0.05 -5.29
N TRP A 102 -16.91 -0.96 -4.98
CA TRP A 102 -16.15 -1.69 -5.99
C TRP A 102 -17.02 -2.48 -6.97
N ALA A 103 -18.18 -2.97 -6.54
CA ALA A 103 -19.05 -3.79 -7.38
C ALA A 103 -19.83 -2.94 -8.39
N THR A 104 -20.20 -1.71 -8.03
CA THR A 104 -20.95 -0.81 -8.89
C THR A 104 -20.08 0.26 -9.55
N GLN A 105 -18.85 0.44 -9.04
CA GLN A 105 -17.94 1.54 -9.37
C GLN A 105 -18.55 2.92 -9.11
N ALA A 106 -19.49 3.01 -8.18
CA ALA A 106 -20.14 4.26 -7.81
C ALA A 106 -19.49 4.84 -6.55
N TRP A 107 -19.19 6.14 -6.58
CA TRP A 107 -18.81 6.89 -5.40
C TRP A 107 -20.04 7.27 -4.57
N ILE A 108 -19.96 7.03 -3.26
CA ILE A 108 -21.02 7.27 -2.28
C ILE A 108 -20.52 8.32 -1.29
N ASP A 109 -21.21 9.45 -1.21
CA ASP A 109 -20.91 10.49 -0.21
C ASP A 109 -21.28 9.99 1.19
N THR A 110 -20.36 10.11 2.14
CA THR A 110 -20.63 9.79 3.55
C THR A 110 -21.18 10.96 4.36
N GLY A 111 -21.16 12.16 3.78
CA GLY A 111 -21.50 13.41 4.46
C GLY A 111 -20.48 13.81 5.53
N THR A 112 -19.27 13.26 5.49
CA THR A 112 -18.18 13.63 6.40
C THR A 112 -17.42 14.79 5.79
N LEU A 113 -17.55 15.98 6.37
CA LEU A 113 -16.91 17.20 5.89
C LEU A 113 -15.38 17.13 6.08
N ILE A 114 -14.65 17.40 5.01
CA ILE A 114 -13.20 17.65 5.00
C ILE A 114 -12.94 19.15 4.94
N ASP A 115 -13.53 19.82 3.93
CA ASP A 115 -13.35 21.25 3.75
C ASP A 115 -14.55 21.98 3.19
N GLU A 116 -15.05 22.96 3.94
CA GLU A 116 -16.14 23.83 3.54
C GLU A 116 -15.75 24.78 2.39
N ARG A 117 -14.44 24.91 2.10
CA ARG A 117 -13.90 25.87 1.14
C ARG A 117 -13.73 25.21 -0.23
N PRO A 118 -14.50 25.60 -1.26
CA PRO A 118 -14.45 24.96 -2.60
C PRO A 118 -13.10 25.13 -3.33
N PHE A 119 -12.31 26.14 -2.93
CA PHE A 119 -11.00 26.42 -3.49
C PHE A 119 -9.86 25.68 -2.76
N ALA A 120 -10.13 25.01 -1.63
CA ALA A 120 -9.12 24.31 -0.87
C ALA A 120 -8.73 22.99 -1.56
N ARG A 121 -7.46 22.62 -1.47
CA ARG A 121 -6.90 21.42 -2.09
C ARG A 121 -6.15 20.66 -1.03
N ALA A 122 -6.49 19.38 -0.87
CA ALA A 122 -5.98 18.59 0.23
C ALA A 122 -5.00 17.48 -0.18
N ASP A 123 -4.04 17.19 0.67
CA ASP A 123 -3.23 15.96 0.61
C ASP A 123 -3.71 15.00 1.69
N CYS A 124 -4.05 13.76 1.32
CA CYS A 124 -4.59 12.74 2.21
C CYS A 124 -3.52 11.69 2.53
N LEU A 125 -3.43 11.32 3.80
CA LEU A 125 -2.52 10.30 4.32
C LEU A 125 -3.27 9.42 5.32
N TRP A 126 -3.46 8.14 4.96
CA TRP A 126 -3.90 7.12 5.89
C TRP A 126 -2.67 6.45 6.51
N ASP A 127 -2.58 6.42 7.84
CA ASP A 127 -1.42 5.85 8.55
C ASP A 127 -1.67 4.43 9.12
N GLY A 128 -2.82 3.84 8.82
CA GLY A 128 -3.27 2.56 9.40
C GLY A 128 -4.23 2.72 10.58
N ASN A 129 -4.34 3.90 11.18
CA ASN A 129 -5.21 4.17 12.33
C ASN A 129 -6.06 5.44 12.16
N HIS A 130 -5.45 6.52 11.66
CA HIS A 130 -6.08 7.80 11.40
C HIS A 130 -5.89 8.23 9.94
N LEU A 131 -6.90 8.94 9.43
CA LEU A 131 -6.78 9.70 8.20
C LEU A 131 -6.34 11.12 8.56
N TYR A 132 -5.19 11.52 8.05
CA TYR A 132 -4.72 12.90 8.11
C TYR A 132 -4.98 13.59 6.78
N VAL A 133 -5.47 14.82 6.84
CA VAL A 133 -5.75 15.64 5.66
C VAL A 133 -5.11 17.00 5.82
N ALA A 134 -4.20 17.35 4.91
CA ALA A 134 -3.56 18.67 4.87
C ALA A 134 -4.22 19.53 3.81
N SER A 135 -5.04 20.52 4.21
CA SER A 135 -5.87 21.32 3.30
C SER A 135 -5.49 22.79 3.31
N ALA A 136 -5.30 23.37 2.13
CA ALA A 136 -4.99 24.79 1.97
C ALA A 136 -5.58 25.38 0.68
N GLY A 137 -5.76 26.69 0.67
CA GLY A 137 -5.97 27.44 -0.57
C GLY A 137 -4.68 28.15 -1.01
N SER A 138 -4.61 28.60 -2.27
CA SER A 138 -3.39 29.20 -2.86
C SER A 138 -3.32 30.73 -2.80
N LYS A 139 -4.37 31.43 -2.32
CA LYS A 139 -4.37 32.89 -2.26
C LYS A 139 -3.88 33.37 -0.91
N ARG A 140 -3.21 34.52 -0.87
CA ARG A 140 -2.62 35.09 0.35
C ARG A 140 -3.67 35.80 1.23
N TYR A 141 -4.75 35.12 1.54
CA TYR A 141 -5.82 35.57 2.42
C TYR A 141 -6.00 34.60 3.57
N ALA A 142 -6.51 35.09 4.70
CA ALA A 142 -6.77 34.26 5.88
C ALA A 142 -7.71 33.08 5.59
N SER A 143 -8.71 33.27 4.73
CA SER A 143 -9.63 32.20 4.31
C SER A 143 -8.94 31.05 3.56
N HIS A 144 -7.72 31.24 3.05
CA HIS A 144 -6.95 30.21 2.36
C HIS A 144 -5.90 29.53 3.26
N GLY A 145 -5.82 29.90 4.55
CA GLY A 145 -4.86 29.33 5.49
C GLY A 145 -4.82 27.80 5.47
N ALA A 146 -3.62 27.26 5.63
CA ALA A 146 -3.38 25.82 5.69
C ALA A 146 -3.84 25.25 7.03
N ARG A 147 -4.46 24.08 6.97
CA ARG A 147 -4.92 23.34 8.14
C ARG A 147 -4.62 21.86 8.02
N ILE A 148 -4.35 21.20 9.15
CA ILE A 148 -4.35 19.74 9.26
C ILE A 148 -5.63 19.31 9.94
N LEU A 149 -6.26 18.28 9.39
CA LEU A 149 -7.37 17.56 9.98
C LEU A 149 -6.91 16.14 10.30
N ARG A 150 -7.48 15.55 11.34
CA ARG A 150 -7.33 14.13 11.67
C ARG A 150 -8.70 13.51 11.87
N PHE A 151 -8.92 12.35 11.30
CA PHE A 151 -10.15 11.60 11.41
C PHE A 151 -9.89 10.19 11.92
N SER A 152 -10.77 9.71 12.78
CA SER A 152 -10.87 8.31 13.17
C SER A 152 -11.87 7.58 12.29
N TYR A 153 -11.58 6.32 11.96
CA TYR A 153 -12.45 5.47 11.15
C TYR A 153 -13.27 4.52 12.05
N ASP A 154 -14.59 4.51 11.88
CA ASP A 154 -15.49 3.54 12.47
C ASP A 154 -15.84 2.46 11.44
N PRO A 155 -15.29 1.23 11.53
CA PRO A 155 -15.56 0.16 10.57
C PRO A 155 -17.03 -0.32 10.64
N GLY A 156 -17.66 -0.29 11.81
CA GLY A 156 -19.06 -0.72 11.98
C GLY A 156 -20.05 0.21 11.28
N ARG A 157 -19.69 1.49 11.13
CA ARG A 157 -20.48 2.48 10.38
C ARG A 157 -19.95 2.79 8.99
N GLN A 158 -18.76 2.27 8.65
CA GLN A 158 -17.98 2.65 7.48
C GLN A 158 -17.94 4.16 7.30
N ARG A 159 -17.48 4.86 8.34
CA ARG A 159 -17.52 6.32 8.38
C ARG A 159 -16.31 6.90 9.10
N TYR A 160 -15.80 8.00 8.55
CA TYR A 160 -14.80 8.82 9.22
C TYR A 160 -15.49 9.88 10.09
N THR A 161 -14.92 10.16 11.25
CA THR A 161 -15.34 11.25 12.12
C THR A 161 -14.16 12.13 12.43
N LEU A 162 -14.35 13.46 12.30
CA LEU A 162 -13.31 14.41 12.66
C LEU A 162 -12.99 14.26 14.14
N ASP A 163 -11.71 14.11 14.45
CA ASP A 163 -11.27 13.99 15.82
C ASP A 163 -11.48 15.31 16.57
N PRO A 164 -11.74 15.26 17.90
CA PRO A 164 -11.79 16.45 18.73
C PRO A 164 -10.54 17.34 18.55
N ASP A 165 -10.74 18.65 18.66
CA ASP A 165 -9.70 19.68 18.59
C ASP A 165 -9.03 19.87 17.21
N PHE A 166 -9.44 19.12 16.19
CA PHE A 166 -9.14 19.42 14.78
C PHE A 166 -10.26 20.28 14.14
N PRO A 167 -9.94 21.09 13.12
CA PRO A 167 -8.64 21.25 12.46
C PRO A 167 -7.63 22.10 13.24
N VAL A 168 -6.35 21.79 13.07
CA VAL A 168 -5.22 22.61 13.54
C VAL A 168 -4.81 23.58 12.44
N THR A 169 -4.57 24.84 12.78
CA THR A 169 -4.07 25.85 11.83
C THR A 169 -2.55 25.74 11.69
N ILE A 170 -2.07 25.55 10.45
CA ILE A 170 -0.64 25.53 10.11
C ILE A 170 -0.17 26.90 9.61
N THR A 171 -0.99 27.58 8.82
CA THR A 171 -0.71 28.94 8.37
C THR A 171 -1.98 29.78 8.39
N THR A 172 -1.81 31.09 8.60
CA THR A 172 -2.90 32.08 8.55
C THR A 172 -3.06 32.71 7.16
N SER A 173 -2.42 32.14 6.14
CA SER A 173 -2.45 32.61 4.75
C SER A 173 -2.25 31.42 3.82
N GLY A 174 -2.79 31.49 2.60
CA GLY A 174 -2.67 30.41 1.64
C GLY A 174 -1.24 30.11 1.21
N VAL A 175 -1.04 28.86 0.82
CA VAL A 175 0.25 28.27 0.44
C VAL A 175 0.07 27.40 -0.80
N ASP A 176 1.15 27.19 -1.55
CA ASP A 176 1.13 26.31 -2.72
C ASP A 176 1.72 24.94 -2.38
N GLY A 177 1.10 23.87 -2.91
CA GLY A 177 1.65 22.51 -2.85
C GLY A 177 1.82 21.93 -1.45
N LEU A 178 0.88 22.19 -0.53
CA LEU A 178 0.91 21.60 0.81
C LEU A 178 0.83 20.07 0.73
N VAL A 179 1.83 19.39 1.28
CA VAL A 179 1.90 17.92 1.35
C VAL A 179 2.29 17.45 2.74
N LEU A 180 1.87 16.23 3.08
CA LEU A 180 2.02 15.63 4.40
C LEU A 180 2.70 14.26 4.31
N ALA A 181 3.61 13.99 5.25
CA ALA A 181 4.14 12.65 5.52
C ALA A 181 4.20 12.40 7.03
N LYS A 182 4.26 11.14 7.45
CA LYS A 182 4.44 10.75 8.85
C LYS A 182 5.68 9.87 8.95
N ASP A 183 6.58 10.19 9.87
CA ASP A 183 7.77 9.38 10.11
C ASP A 183 7.50 8.19 11.03
N THR A 184 8.49 7.30 11.21
CA THR A 184 8.26 6.06 11.97
C THR A 184 8.15 6.29 13.48
N THR A 185 8.45 7.50 13.96
CA THR A 185 8.21 7.90 15.36
C THR A 185 6.83 8.51 15.57
N GLY A 186 6.07 8.69 14.49
CA GLY A 186 4.74 9.26 14.52
C GLY A 186 4.70 10.78 14.35
N THR A 187 5.84 11.44 14.12
CA THR A 187 5.85 12.87 13.85
C THR A 187 5.34 13.13 12.44
N LEU A 188 4.37 14.03 12.32
CA LEU A 188 3.84 14.53 11.06
C LEU A 188 4.73 15.64 10.54
N TRP A 189 4.94 15.66 9.23
CA TRP A 189 5.73 16.65 8.53
C TRP A 189 4.90 17.27 7.42
N ALA A 190 4.81 18.59 7.43
CA ALA A 190 4.13 19.36 6.40
C ALA A 190 5.16 20.17 5.60
N ALA A 191 5.16 20.01 4.27
CA ALA A 191 5.95 20.84 3.36
C ALA A 191 5.03 21.65 2.45
N TYR A 192 5.39 22.90 2.23
CA TYR A 192 4.64 23.80 1.34
C TYR A 192 5.53 24.94 0.84
N LEU A 193 5.07 25.61 -0.20
CA LEU A 193 5.69 26.83 -0.70
C LEU A 193 4.96 28.05 -0.14
N ALA A 194 5.63 28.78 0.74
CA ALA A 194 5.19 30.10 1.20
C ALA A 194 5.90 31.16 0.36
N GLU A 195 5.14 31.85 -0.49
CA GLU A 195 5.68 32.88 -1.39
C GLU A 195 6.81 32.38 -2.32
N GLY A 196 6.75 31.10 -2.72
CA GLY A 196 7.75 30.46 -3.56
C GLY A 196 8.98 29.93 -2.80
N ARG A 197 9.01 30.03 -1.46
CA ARG A 197 10.05 29.48 -0.60
C ARG A 197 9.59 28.20 0.06
N LEU A 198 10.43 27.16 0.00
CA LEU A 198 10.15 25.88 0.65
C LEU A 198 10.20 26.04 2.17
N THR A 199 9.10 25.70 2.81
CA THR A 199 8.91 25.80 4.24
C THR A 199 8.41 24.47 4.79
N LEU A 200 8.94 24.09 5.96
CA LEU A 200 8.53 22.92 6.72
C LEU A 200 7.93 23.33 8.05
N GLN A 201 6.97 22.53 8.52
CA GLN A 201 6.56 22.42 9.92
C GLN A 201 6.44 20.95 10.27
N ARG A 202 6.57 20.62 11.55
CA ARG A 202 6.38 19.26 12.05
C ARG A 202 5.57 19.26 13.33
N SER A 203 4.83 18.18 13.57
CA SER A 203 4.13 18.00 14.84
C SER A 203 5.14 17.79 15.97
N MET A 204 4.74 18.15 17.18
CA MET A 204 5.55 18.00 18.37
C MET A 204 5.13 16.71 19.11
N GLY A 205 5.15 16.70 20.44
CA GLY A 205 4.78 15.52 21.24
C GLY A 205 3.34 15.02 21.04
N ASP A 206 2.53 15.72 20.24
CA ASP A 206 1.20 15.32 19.77
C ASP A 206 0.91 15.93 18.39
N ASP A 207 -0.22 15.55 17.78
CA ASP A 207 -0.65 16.00 16.45
C ASP A 207 -1.31 17.39 16.45
N LEU A 208 -1.59 17.97 17.63
CA LEU A 208 -2.27 19.25 17.81
C LEU A 208 -1.31 20.43 17.83
N HIS A 209 -0.08 20.21 18.27
CA HIS A 209 0.94 21.24 18.39
C HIS A 209 2.04 21.05 17.36
N TRP A 210 2.39 22.16 16.70
CA TRP A 210 3.35 22.17 15.60
C TRP A 210 4.47 23.17 15.87
N ASP A 211 5.68 22.83 15.44
CA ASP A 211 6.84 23.71 15.49
C ASP A 211 6.61 24.99 14.65
N ALA A 212 7.36 26.05 14.96
CA ALA A 212 7.38 27.22 14.10
C ALA A 212 7.88 26.88 12.68
N PRO A 213 7.38 27.55 11.63
CA PRO A 213 7.81 27.31 10.27
C PRO A 213 9.31 27.57 10.08
N PHE A 214 10.00 26.64 9.42
CA PHE A 214 11.43 26.75 9.14
C PHE A 214 11.76 26.36 7.69
N VAL A 215 12.88 26.88 7.20
CA VAL A 215 13.45 26.47 5.91
C VAL A 215 14.50 25.40 6.21
N PRO A 216 14.43 24.18 5.62
CA PRO A 216 15.43 23.16 5.86
C PRO A 216 16.82 23.66 5.42
N PRO A 217 17.87 23.49 6.25
CA PRO A 217 19.19 24.07 6.02
C PRO A 217 20.02 23.25 5.00
N VAL A 218 19.45 23.01 3.82
CA VAL A 218 20.07 22.31 2.70
C VAL A 218 20.15 23.24 1.47
N PRO A 219 21.06 23.00 0.52
CA PRO A 219 21.22 23.85 -0.66
C PRO A 219 19.91 24.04 -1.45
N GLY A 220 19.71 25.20 -2.08
CA GLY A 220 18.59 25.38 -3.01
C GLY A 220 17.23 25.72 -2.42
N THR A 221 17.05 25.59 -1.10
CA THR A 221 15.76 25.83 -0.43
C THR A 221 15.48 27.32 -0.17
N ALA A 222 16.53 28.15 -0.23
CA ALA A 222 16.44 29.60 -0.14
C ALA A 222 16.04 30.28 -1.47
N GLY A 223 16.13 29.56 -2.60
CA GLY A 223 15.78 30.04 -3.94
C GLY A 223 14.27 29.95 -4.24
N THR A 224 13.92 30.19 -5.50
CA THR A 224 12.55 29.98 -5.99
C THR A 224 12.36 28.50 -6.29
N VAL A 225 11.75 27.79 -5.35
CA VAL A 225 11.42 26.38 -5.50
C VAL A 225 10.21 26.25 -6.44
N GLY A 226 10.31 25.33 -7.39
CA GLY A 226 9.24 25.03 -8.34
C GLY A 226 8.14 24.21 -7.69
N GLN A 227 8.53 23.09 -7.08
CA GLN A 227 7.66 22.17 -6.37
C GLN A 227 8.46 21.35 -5.35
N ALA A 228 7.79 20.86 -4.32
CA ALA A 228 8.35 19.93 -3.36
C ALA A 228 7.39 18.78 -3.06
N GLY A 229 7.95 17.64 -2.65
CA GLY A 229 7.25 16.46 -2.18
C GLY A 229 7.88 15.93 -0.89
N LEU A 230 7.06 15.24 -0.08
CA LEU A 230 7.49 14.55 1.13
C LEU A 230 7.13 13.07 1.04
N VAL A 231 7.99 12.22 1.60
CA VAL A 231 7.75 10.78 1.70
C VAL A 231 8.40 10.22 2.96
N ALA A 232 7.78 9.22 3.57
CA ALA A 232 8.46 8.39 4.56
C ALA A 232 9.40 7.41 3.83
N ALA A 233 10.64 7.33 4.26
CA ALA A 233 11.67 6.51 3.62
C ALA A 233 12.51 5.80 4.68
N GLY A 234 12.26 4.53 4.93
CA GLY A 234 12.86 3.81 6.07
C GLY A 234 12.59 4.55 7.39
N ARG A 235 13.63 4.74 8.21
CA ARG A 235 13.57 5.50 9.48
C ARG A 235 13.90 6.98 9.29
N SER A 236 13.26 7.59 8.29
CA SER A 236 13.48 8.98 7.95
C SER A 236 12.34 9.60 7.14
N ILE A 237 12.34 10.93 7.07
CA ILE A 237 11.59 11.70 6.09
C ILE A 237 12.49 12.09 4.92
N GLY A 238 12.01 11.79 3.73
CA GLY A 238 12.57 12.27 2.48
C GLY A 238 11.86 13.53 2.00
N LEU A 239 12.64 14.56 1.67
CA LEU A 239 12.20 15.80 1.03
C LEU A 239 12.78 15.87 -0.37
N LEU A 240 11.93 15.89 -1.40
CA LEU A 240 12.34 16.07 -2.80
C LEU A 240 11.88 17.44 -3.28
N TRP A 241 12.72 18.19 -4.01
CA TRP A 241 12.32 19.45 -4.61
C TRP A 241 13.07 19.76 -5.90
N SER A 242 12.44 20.57 -6.73
CA SER A 242 13.03 21.17 -7.92
C SER A 242 13.19 22.68 -7.77
N GLU A 243 14.26 23.23 -8.32
CA GLU A 243 14.48 24.67 -8.39
C GLU A 243 14.14 25.22 -9.78
N ARG A 244 13.62 26.45 -9.85
CA ARG A 244 13.25 27.02 -11.14
C ARG A 244 14.45 27.46 -11.98
N SER A 245 15.60 27.71 -11.36
CA SER A 245 16.80 28.23 -12.04
C SER A 245 17.81 27.18 -12.48
N GLU A 246 17.67 25.93 -12.01
CA GLU A 246 18.69 24.90 -12.20
C GLU A 246 18.09 23.62 -12.77
N ASP A 247 18.85 22.91 -13.61
CA ASP A 247 18.52 21.58 -14.12
C ASP A 247 18.82 20.49 -13.05
N VAL A 248 18.49 20.75 -11.79
CA VAL A 248 18.86 19.91 -10.65
C VAL A 248 17.61 19.49 -9.90
N LEU A 249 17.48 18.16 -9.71
CA LEU A 249 16.55 17.57 -8.77
C LEU A 249 17.31 17.30 -7.47
N ARG A 250 16.77 17.79 -6.35
CA ARG A 250 17.41 17.67 -5.04
C ARG A 250 16.57 16.83 -4.10
N PHE A 251 17.24 16.11 -3.23
CA PHE A 251 16.65 15.27 -2.22
C PHE A 251 17.42 15.40 -0.91
N ALA A 252 16.71 15.51 0.20
CA ALA A 252 17.31 15.54 1.53
C ALA A 252 16.56 14.58 2.46
N THR A 253 17.31 13.93 3.34
CA THR A 253 16.78 12.98 4.31
C THR A 253 16.97 13.52 5.73
N HIS A 254 15.90 13.50 6.52
CA HIS A 254 15.93 13.78 7.96
C HIS A 254 15.65 12.51 8.73
N ARG A 255 16.63 12.00 9.49
CA ARG A 255 16.49 10.77 10.26
C ARG A 255 15.58 10.98 11.46
N ASP A 256 14.80 9.96 11.78
CA ASP A 256 13.89 10.00 12.91
C ASP A 256 14.59 10.38 14.22
N GLY A 257 14.02 11.36 14.92
CA GLY A 257 14.57 11.88 16.18
C GLY A 257 15.87 12.70 16.04
N ALA A 258 16.39 12.93 14.83
CA ALA A 258 17.56 13.79 14.64
C ALA A 258 17.25 15.27 14.97
N PRO A 259 18.27 16.07 15.33
CA PRO A 259 18.11 17.52 15.48
C PRO A 259 17.50 18.17 14.23
N SER A 260 16.72 19.24 14.39
CA SER A 260 15.96 19.88 13.31
C SER A 260 16.81 20.40 12.15
N ASP A 261 18.08 20.72 12.42
CA ASP A 261 19.04 21.26 11.46
C ASP A 261 19.91 20.19 10.79
N THR A 262 19.73 18.92 11.12
CA THR A 262 20.55 17.82 10.60
C THR A 262 19.87 17.12 9.43
N TRP A 263 20.42 17.30 8.22
CA TRP A 263 19.88 16.73 6.98
C TRP A 263 21.00 16.11 6.14
N GLU A 264 20.69 15.01 5.45
CA GLU A 264 21.58 14.36 4.50
C GLU A 264 21.11 14.68 3.08
N GLU A 265 21.84 15.54 2.36
CA GLU A 265 21.48 15.95 0.99
C GLU A 265 22.10 15.04 -0.07
N SER A 266 21.36 14.88 -1.16
CA SER A 266 21.83 14.31 -2.42
C SER A 266 21.09 14.96 -3.58
N SER A 267 21.72 15.03 -4.75
CA SER A 267 21.11 15.64 -5.93
C SER A 267 21.55 14.96 -7.22
N THR A 268 20.78 15.18 -8.28
CA THR A 268 21.08 14.71 -9.63
C THR A 268 20.67 15.73 -10.68
N THR A 269 21.38 15.74 -11.81
CA THR A 269 21.05 16.61 -12.93
C THR A 269 19.96 15.97 -13.80
N VAL A 270 18.91 16.73 -14.07
CA VAL A 270 17.84 16.37 -15.00
C VAL A 270 17.78 17.46 -16.08
N PRO A 271 18.33 17.22 -17.29
CA PRO A 271 18.39 18.23 -18.33
C PRO A 271 17.01 18.80 -18.69
N GLY A 272 16.90 20.13 -18.73
CA GLY A 272 15.66 20.84 -19.03
C GLY A 272 14.67 20.92 -17.85
N LEU A 273 15.06 20.55 -16.63
CA LEU A 273 14.22 20.71 -15.44
C LEU A 273 14.10 22.18 -15.00
N ALA A 274 15.07 23.03 -15.33
CA ALA A 274 14.99 24.47 -15.08
C ALA A 274 13.73 25.04 -15.74
N ASN A 275 13.02 25.89 -15.02
CA ASN A 275 11.75 26.48 -15.41
C ASN A 275 10.66 25.47 -15.81
N ALA A 276 10.83 24.18 -15.49
CA ALA A 276 9.77 23.19 -15.66
C ALA A 276 8.49 23.60 -14.93
N ASP A 277 7.37 23.12 -15.44
CA ASP A 277 6.12 23.22 -14.71
C ASP A 277 6.25 22.41 -13.40
N ALA A 278 5.47 22.78 -12.39
CA ALA A 278 5.37 22.04 -11.14
C ALA A 278 4.67 20.69 -11.40
N ASP A 279 5.41 19.76 -11.98
CA ASP A 279 5.00 18.41 -12.31
C ASP A 279 6.01 17.39 -11.82
N LEU A 280 5.91 17.16 -10.51
CA LEU A 280 6.66 16.21 -9.74
C LEU A 280 5.68 15.32 -8.98
N ASP A 281 5.99 14.03 -8.91
CA ASP A 281 5.41 13.07 -7.98
C ASP A 281 6.50 12.19 -7.37
N LEU A 282 6.27 11.66 -6.16
CA LEU A 282 7.29 10.96 -5.38
C LEU A 282 6.68 9.79 -4.60
N LEU A 283 7.32 8.61 -4.70
CA LEU A 283 7.13 7.49 -3.79
C LEU A 283 8.47 6.92 -3.32
N ALA A 284 8.41 6.15 -2.25
CA ALA A 284 9.51 5.39 -1.69
C ALA A 284 9.02 3.98 -1.36
N ILE A 285 9.91 3.00 -1.50
CA ILE A 285 9.73 1.65 -0.97
C ILE A 285 10.92 1.29 -0.09
N GLU A 286 10.69 0.45 0.90
CA GLU A 286 11.78 -0.11 1.69
C GLU A 286 12.37 -1.34 0.99
N THR A 287 13.69 -1.42 0.90
CA THR A 287 14.39 -2.60 0.41
C THR A 287 15.28 -3.19 1.50
N ALA A 288 15.84 -4.39 1.28
CA ALA A 288 16.76 -5.00 2.23
C ALA A 288 18.02 -4.15 2.54
N THR A 289 18.38 -3.21 1.65
CA THR A 289 19.55 -2.34 1.79
C THR A 289 19.22 -0.89 2.10
N GLY A 290 17.94 -0.57 2.33
CA GLY A 290 17.44 0.78 2.64
C GLY A 290 16.39 1.28 1.65
N PRO A 291 15.94 2.53 1.78
CA PRO A 291 14.87 3.07 0.96
C PRO A 291 15.31 3.31 -0.48
N ARG A 292 14.46 2.92 -1.43
CA ARG A 292 14.58 3.22 -2.86
C ARG A 292 13.49 4.21 -3.24
N LEU A 293 13.86 5.30 -3.92
CA LEU A 293 12.96 6.41 -4.23
C LEU A 293 12.66 6.48 -5.72
N PHE A 294 11.42 6.84 -6.04
CA PHE A 294 10.94 7.01 -7.40
C PHE A 294 10.31 8.38 -7.53
N ALA A 295 10.79 9.17 -8.48
CA ALA A 295 10.28 10.50 -8.77
C ALA A 295 9.90 10.63 -10.24
N ALA A 296 8.66 10.99 -10.53
CA ALA A 296 8.26 11.37 -11.88
C ALA A 296 8.44 12.88 -12.01
N VAL A 297 9.23 13.34 -12.99
CA VAL A 297 9.50 14.77 -13.19
C VAL A 297 9.34 15.15 -14.66
N ARG A 298 8.65 16.26 -14.91
CA ARG A 298 8.52 16.85 -16.25
C ARG A 298 9.57 17.93 -16.48
N THR A 299 10.06 18.05 -17.71
CA THR A 299 10.99 19.10 -18.15
C THR A 299 10.24 20.31 -18.73
N SER A 300 10.97 21.33 -19.15
CA SER A 300 10.47 22.49 -19.91
C SER A 300 10.85 22.47 -21.39
N LEU A 301 11.35 21.34 -21.90
CA LEU A 301 11.92 21.26 -23.25
C LEU A 301 10.87 21.46 -24.35
N ASP A 302 9.58 21.22 -24.06
CA ASP A 302 8.44 21.56 -24.91
C ASP A 302 8.28 23.08 -25.16
N ARG A 303 8.83 23.92 -24.27
CA ARG A 303 8.74 25.39 -24.31
C ARG A 303 10.03 26.07 -24.78
N GLY A 304 11.05 25.29 -25.16
CA GLY A 304 12.28 25.81 -25.76
C GLY A 304 12.02 26.51 -27.11
N PRO A 305 12.99 27.29 -27.63
CA PRO A 305 12.84 28.00 -28.91
C PRO A 305 12.61 27.06 -30.10
N ASP A 306 13.16 25.84 -30.06
CA ASP A 306 12.98 24.80 -31.07
C ASP A 306 12.70 23.43 -30.40
N PRO A 307 11.44 23.18 -29.96
CA PRO A 307 11.11 21.96 -29.22
C PRO A 307 11.14 20.76 -30.18
N GLY A 308 12.22 19.99 -30.13
CA GLY A 308 12.35 18.75 -30.88
C GLY A 308 11.28 17.72 -30.44
N PRO A 309 10.52 17.09 -31.36
CA PRO A 309 9.47 16.13 -30.98
C PRO A 309 10.02 14.92 -30.22
N LEU A 310 11.30 14.59 -30.40
CA LEU A 310 11.99 13.50 -29.72
C LEU A 310 12.67 13.92 -28.42
N SER A 311 12.64 15.20 -28.04
CA SER A 311 13.24 15.68 -26.79
C SER A 311 12.56 15.04 -25.57
N PRO A 312 13.32 14.77 -24.49
CA PRO A 312 12.78 14.13 -23.29
C PRO A 312 11.87 15.09 -22.51
N GLU A 313 10.63 14.70 -22.29
CA GLU A 313 9.62 15.55 -21.63
C GLU A 313 9.37 15.11 -20.19
N VAL A 314 9.36 13.80 -19.93
CA VAL A 314 9.13 13.26 -18.59
C VAL A 314 10.15 12.16 -18.32
N PHE A 315 10.75 12.23 -17.14
CA PHE A 315 11.64 11.20 -16.60
C PHE A 315 11.01 10.53 -15.39
N LEU A 316 11.25 9.23 -15.26
CA LEU A 316 11.32 8.58 -13.96
C LEU A 316 12.76 8.69 -13.48
N VAL A 317 12.95 9.32 -12.33
CA VAL A 317 14.24 9.44 -11.66
C VAL A 317 14.21 8.53 -10.43
N VAL A 318 15.21 7.65 -10.32
CA VAL A 318 15.31 6.66 -9.25
C VAL A 318 16.54 6.95 -8.42
N ARG A 319 16.38 7.00 -7.09
CA ARG A 319 17.50 6.99 -6.15
C ARG A 319 17.59 5.62 -5.52
N GLU A 320 18.69 4.93 -5.76
CA GLU A 320 18.96 3.64 -5.16
C GLU A 320 19.34 3.78 -3.67
N PRO A 321 19.23 2.71 -2.87
CA PRO A 321 19.57 2.74 -1.45
C PRO A 321 21.01 3.18 -1.15
N ASP A 322 21.94 2.92 -2.08
CA ASP A 322 23.33 3.35 -1.99
C ASP A 322 23.55 4.84 -2.30
N GLY A 323 22.49 5.57 -2.64
CA GLY A 323 22.51 6.98 -2.98
C GLY A 323 22.80 7.29 -4.44
N THR A 324 22.96 6.28 -5.29
CA THR A 324 23.14 6.48 -6.73
C THR A 324 21.82 6.90 -7.40
N TRP A 325 21.93 7.75 -8.41
CA TRP A 325 20.79 8.26 -9.17
C TRP A 325 20.77 7.70 -10.58
N GLN A 326 19.58 7.34 -11.05
CA GLN A 326 19.34 6.85 -12.40
C GLN A 326 18.13 7.54 -13.00
N SER A 327 18.19 7.86 -14.30
CA SER A 327 17.10 8.52 -15.02
C SER A 327 16.65 7.66 -16.18
N TYR A 328 15.33 7.43 -16.24
CA TYR A 328 14.68 6.62 -17.25
C TYR A 328 13.69 7.49 -18.03
N LEU A 329 13.85 7.53 -19.36
CA LEU A 329 12.94 8.29 -20.21
C LEU A 329 11.55 7.65 -20.18
N TYR A 330 10.56 8.40 -19.70
CA TYR A 330 9.16 7.97 -19.72
C TYR A 330 8.45 8.47 -20.98
N GLY A 331 8.55 9.76 -21.28
CA GLY A 331 7.80 10.41 -22.36
C GLY A 331 8.59 11.48 -23.08
N ARG A 332 8.28 11.69 -24.36
CA ARG A 332 8.88 12.72 -25.21
C ARG A 332 7.91 13.87 -25.44
N VAL A 333 8.41 14.99 -25.95
CA VAL A 333 7.59 16.18 -26.29
C VAL A 333 6.43 15.80 -27.20
N MET A 334 6.63 14.90 -28.16
CA MET A 334 5.56 14.44 -29.06
C MET A 334 4.43 13.64 -28.38
N ASP A 335 4.73 13.02 -27.23
CA ASP A 335 3.75 12.25 -26.46
C ASP A 335 2.82 13.20 -25.70
N ARG A 336 3.32 14.39 -25.35
CA ARG A 336 2.61 15.47 -24.65
C ARG A 336 2.07 15.02 -23.29
N HIS A 337 2.90 14.33 -22.51
CA HIS A 337 2.57 13.95 -21.15
C HIS A 337 2.64 15.13 -20.18
N ALA A 338 1.73 15.15 -19.21
CA ALA A 338 1.78 16.02 -18.05
C ALA A 338 1.05 15.35 -16.88
N ARG A 339 1.23 15.91 -15.69
CA ARG A 339 0.58 15.52 -14.44
C ARG A 339 0.77 14.05 -14.10
N SER A 340 2.04 13.71 -13.91
CA SER A 340 2.40 12.32 -13.65
C SER A 340 2.00 11.89 -12.25
N VAL A 341 1.54 10.65 -12.11
CA VAL A 341 1.29 9.98 -10.83
C VAL A 341 1.95 8.60 -10.85
N LEU A 342 2.68 8.29 -9.79
CA LEU A 342 3.34 7.02 -9.55
C LEU A 342 2.47 6.15 -8.63
N LEU A 343 2.42 4.85 -8.90
CA LEU A 343 1.80 3.86 -8.02
C LEU A 343 2.61 2.57 -8.08
N ILE A 344 2.82 1.93 -6.94
CA ILE A 344 3.66 0.72 -6.85
C ILE A 344 2.78 -0.45 -6.37
N ASP A 345 2.80 -1.55 -7.11
CA ASP A 345 2.32 -2.86 -6.67
C ASP A 345 3.52 -3.62 -6.11
N GLU A 346 3.65 -3.61 -4.78
CA GLU A 346 4.76 -4.28 -4.08
C GLU A 346 4.62 -5.81 -4.12
N ASP A 347 3.40 -6.35 -4.26
CA ASP A 347 3.18 -7.81 -4.37
C ASP A 347 3.82 -8.39 -5.65
N ARG A 348 4.04 -7.55 -6.67
CA ARG A 348 4.50 -7.96 -8.02
C ARG A 348 5.75 -7.26 -8.50
N ASP A 349 6.32 -6.37 -7.70
CA ASP A 349 7.46 -5.53 -8.08
C ASP A 349 7.20 -4.74 -9.37
N VAL A 350 6.01 -4.11 -9.47
CA VAL A 350 5.61 -3.32 -10.64
C VAL A 350 5.39 -1.86 -10.24
N LEU A 351 6.06 -0.96 -10.97
CA LEU A 351 5.77 0.47 -10.95
C LEU A 351 4.82 0.81 -12.09
N TYR A 352 3.72 1.47 -11.76
CA TYR A 352 2.78 2.09 -12.68
C TYR A 352 3.01 3.59 -12.70
N LEU A 353 3.02 4.17 -13.90
CA LEU A 353 3.19 5.60 -14.09
C LEU A 353 2.07 6.08 -15.00
N PHE A 354 1.26 6.99 -14.48
CA PHE A 354 0.11 7.56 -15.15
C PHE A 354 0.42 9.00 -15.54
N ALA A 355 -0.07 9.45 -16.69
CA ALA A 355 0.06 10.85 -17.10
C ALA A 355 -1.12 11.27 -17.99
N THR A 356 -1.57 12.51 -17.84
CA THR A 356 -2.47 13.15 -18.80
C THR A 356 -1.77 13.24 -20.16
N ALA A 357 -2.46 12.85 -21.23
CA ALA A 357 -2.08 13.20 -22.60
C ALA A 357 -3.32 13.41 -23.50
N PRO A 358 -3.28 14.37 -24.44
CA PRO A 358 -2.32 15.46 -24.54
C PRO A 358 -2.30 16.37 -23.29
N ALA A 359 -1.18 17.04 -23.05
CA ALA A 359 -1.05 17.98 -21.93
C ALA A 359 -2.19 19.02 -21.97
N ARG A 360 -2.79 19.27 -20.79
CA ARG A 360 -3.93 20.19 -20.58
C ARG A 360 -5.30 19.67 -21.06
N GLY A 361 -5.45 18.36 -21.24
CA GLY A 361 -6.75 17.73 -21.42
C GLY A 361 -6.74 16.65 -22.50
N GLY A 362 -7.31 15.49 -22.18
CA GLY A 362 -7.49 14.38 -23.09
C GLY A 362 -7.94 13.13 -22.36
N ALA A 363 -6.97 12.28 -22.02
CA ALA A 363 -7.16 11.07 -21.23
C ALA A 363 -5.95 10.86 -20.31
N ILE A 364 -6.10 10.00 -19.32
CA ILE A 364 -4.98 9.52 -18.51
C ILE A 364 -4.46 8.22 -19.13
N PHE A 365 -3.17 8.21 -19.45
CA PHE A 365 -2.47 7.05 -20.01
C PHE A 365 -1.59 6.40 -18.94
N MET A 366 -1.49 5.07 -19.00
CA MET A 366 -0.69 4.25 -18.13
C MET A 366 0.48 3.66 -18.92
N LYS A 367 1.68 3.73 -18.34
CA LYS A 367 2.74 2.75 -18.60
C LYS A 367 3.05 2.00 -17.32
N ARG A 368 3.67 0.85 -17.46
CA ARG A 368 4.11 0.04 -16.31
C ARG A 368 5.47 -0.56 -16.58
N THR A 369 6.21 -0.82 -15.53
CA THR A 369 7.55 -1.38 -15.63
C THR A 369 7.89 -2.21 -14.39
N SER A 370 8.81 -3.16 -14.53
CA SER A 370 9.33 -3.90 -13.39
C SER A 370 10.29 -3.02 -12.59
N LEU A 371 10.25 -3.12 -11.26
CA LEU A 371 11.19 -2.45 -10.39
C LEU A 371 12.63 -2.93 -10.59
N ASP A 372 12.83 -4.20 -10.95
CA ASP A 372 14.16 -4.79 -11.21
C ASP A 372 14.77 -4.34 -12.54
N ARG A 373 13.92 -4.07 -13.53
CA ARG A 373 14.35 -3.72 -14.89
C ARG A 373 13.47 -2.64 -15.48
N ILE A 374 13.73 -1.42 -15.03
CA ILE A 374 12.98 -0.25 -15.46
C ILE A 374 13.23 0.02 -16.95
N SER A 375 12.15 0.02 -17.71
CA SER A 375 12.09 0.39 -19.11
C SER A 375 10.64 0.72 -19.49
N PHE A 376 10.48 1.69 -20.38
CA PHE A 376 9.16 2.13 -20.86
C PHE A 376 9.07 1.98 -22.38
N GLU A 377 7.89 1.60 -22.85
CA GLU A 377 7.54 1.64 -24.26
C GLU A 377 7.54 3.09 -24.80
N THR A 378 7.79 3.25 -26.09
CA THR A 378 7.65 4.54 -26.76
C THR A 378 6.17 4.93 -26.93
N GLY A 379 5.89 6.22 -27.09
CA GLY A 379 4.52 6.70 -27.27
C GLY A 379 3.85 7.07 -25.95
N ARG A 380 2.53 7.26 -25.99
CA ARG A 380 1.74 7.70 -24.82
C ARG A 380 1.51 6.63 -23.76
N GLY A 381 1.62 5.35 -24.11
CA GLY A 381 1.19 4.23 -23.27
C GLY A 381 -0.25 3.78 -23.57
N THR A 382 -0.85 3.05 -22.64
CA THR A 382 -2.21 2.51 -22.77
C THR A 382 -3.22 3.49 -22.16
N PRO A 383 -4.31 3.89 -22.84
CA PRO A 383 -5.37 4.67 -22.23
C PRO A 383 -5.95 3.96 -21.00
N PHE A 384 -6.09 4.66 -19.88
CA PHE A 384 -6.56 4.11 -18.61
C PHE A 384 -7.81 4.81 -18.07
N VAL A 385 -7.80 6.15 -18.04
CA VAL A 385 -9.00 6.95 -17.73
C VAL A 385 -9.44 7.68 -18.99
N THR A 386 -10.61 7.34 -19.51
CA THR A 386 -11.13 7.87 -20.77
C THR A 386 -12.63 8.11 -20.69
N SER A 387 -13.11 9.20 -21.30
CA SER A 387 -14.53 9.41 -21.52
C SER A 387 -14.74 10.04 -22.90
N GLY A 388 -15.72 9.52 -23.65
CA GLY A 388 -16.14 10.16 -24.90
C GLY A 388 -16.96 11.43 -24.67
N ALA A 389 -17.50 11.63 -23.46
CA ALA A 389 -18.32 12.78 -23.09
C ALA A 389 -17.50 13.92 -22.46
N ASP A 390 -16.32 13.60 -21.92
CA ASP A 390 -15.47 14.52 -21.16
C ASP A 390 -14.08 14.54 -21.85
N PRO A 391 -13.89 15.38 -22.89
CA PRO A 391 -12.74 15.31 -23.80
C PRO A 391 -11.48 16.00 -23.25
N ALA A 392 -11.56 16.64 -22.08
CA ALA A 392 -10.52 17.42 -21.45
C ALA A 392 -10.15 16.85 -20.06
N ILE A 393 -10.23 15.52 -19.88
CA ILE A 393 -9.77 14.83 -18.66
C ILE A 393 -8.31 15.18 -18.40
N ASP A 394 -8.02 15.56 -17.17
CA ASP A 394 -6.73 15.99 -16.68
C ASP A 394 -6.60 15.70 -15.18
N ASP A 395 -5.49 16.13 -14.57
CA ASP A 395 -5.34 16.17 -13.10
C ASP A 395 -5.43 14.79 -12.44
N ALA A 396 -4.66 13.82 -12.93
CA ALA A 396 -4.58 12.50 -12.30
C ALA A 396 -4.12 12.58 -10.84
N THR A 397 -4.74 11.79 -9.98
CA THR A 397 -4.36 11.59 -8.57
C THR A 397 -4.74 10.18 -8.10
N SER A 398 -4.14 9.74 -7.01
CA SER A 398 -4.43 8.48 -6.35
C SER A 398 -4.01 8.53 -4.88
N THR A 399 -3.42 7.46 -4.37
CA THR A 399 -3.02 7.26 -2.97
C THR A 399 -1.50 7.29 -2.79
N LYS A 400 -1.07 7.48 -1.53
CA LYS A 400 0.31 7.29 -1.07
C LYS A 400 0.62 5.83 -0.72
N GLN A 401 -0.41 5.01 -0.53
CA GLN A 401 -0.25 3.62 -0.10
C GLN A 401 0.29 2.75 -1.23
N ALA A 402 1.09 1.75 -0.88
CA ALA A 402 1.41 0.66 -1.78
C ALA A 402 0.13 -0.09 -2.18
N LEU A 403 0.14 -0.62 -3.40
CA LEU A 403 -0.95 -1.39 -3.97
C LEU A 403 -0.65 -2.88 -3.89
N GLY A 404 -1.72 -3.67 -3.97
CA GLY A 404 -1.64 -5.12 -4.05
C GLY A 404 -2.96 -5.72 -4.51
N ALA A 405 -3.08 -7.04 -4.37
CA ALA A 405 -4.28 -7.76 -4.81
C ALA A 405 -5.56 -7.30 -4.09
N ALA A 406 -5.46 -6.94 -2.81
CA ALA A 406 -6.59 -6.48 -2.01
C ALA A 406 -7.07 -5.07 -2.39
N THR A 407 -6.13 -4.17 -2.71
CA THR A 407 -6.46 -2.79 -3.08
C THR A 407 -6.93 -2.70 -4.52
N GLY A 408 -6.38 -3.52 -5.41
CA GLY A 408 -6.37 -3.20 -6.83
C GLY A 408 -5.69 -1.85 -7.06
N LEU A 409 -6.09 -1.16 -8.12
CA LEU A 409 -5.56 0.15 -8.51
C LEU A 409 -6.71 1.08 -8.88
N VAL A 410 -6.73 2.30 -8.34
CA VAL A 410 -7.66 3.36 -8.74
C VAL A 410 -6.89 4.65 -9.03
N VAL A 411 -7.16 5.27 -10.18
CA VAL A 411 -6.69 6.61 -10.52
C VAL A 411 -7.90 7.48 -10.80
N LEU A 412 -8.02 8.57 -10.06
CA LEU A 412 -9.05 9.59 -10.24
C LEU A 412 -8.49 10.72 -11.09
N ALA A 413 -9.36 11.35 -11.88
CA ALA A 413 -9.09 12.54 -12.68
C ALA A 413 -10.34 13.42 -12.74
N ASN A 414 -10.21 14.62 -13.31
CA ASN A 414 -11.34 15.52 -13.54
C ASN A 414 -11.30 16.17 -14.93
N ASP A 415 -12.47 16.57 -15.42
CA ASP A 415 -12.64 17.40 -16.61
C ASP A 415 -13.29 18.72 -16.19
N ASP A 416 -12.51 19.80 -16.22
CA ASP A 416 -12.95 21.15 -15.83
C ASP A 416 -13.95 21.77 -16.83
N GLY A 417 -13.99 21.27 -18.08
CA GLY A 417 -14.90 21.78 -19.10
C GLY A 417 -16.34 21.33 -18.87
N THR A 418 -16.49 20.08 -18.43
CA THR A 418 -17.78 19.44 -18.14
C THR A 418 -18.14 19.42 -16.65
N GLY A 419 -17.17 19.71 -15.78
CA GLY A 419 -17.35 19.67 -14.32
C GLY A 419 -17.60 18.24 -13.84
N ARG A 420 -16.81 17.27 -14.30
CA ARG A 420 -16.99 15.84 -13.99
C ARG A 420 -15.73 15.21 -13.48
N TYR A 421 -15.88 14.37 -12.45
CA TYR A 421 -14.86 13.38 -12.11
C TYR A 421 -14.95 12.19 -13.07
N VAL A 422 -13.81 11.54 -13.27
CA VAL A 422 -13.70 10.29 -14.01
C VAL A 422 -12.62 9.48 -13.31
N HIS A 423 -12.84 8.19 -13.08
CA HIS A 423 -11.81 7.30 -12.58
C HIS A 423 -11.52 6.13 -13.52
N GLY A 424 -10.35 5.56 -13.36
CA GLY A 424 -9.98 4.25 -13.88
C GLY A 424 -9.72 3.33 -12.70
N ALA A 425 -10.23 2.11 -12.78
CA ALA A 425 -9.97 1.07 -11.79
C ALA A 425 -9.46 -0.20 -12.47
N MET A 426 -8.57 -0.92 -11.81
CA MET A 426 -8.00 -2.17 -12.33
C MET A 426 -7.75 -3.14 -11.20
N SER A 427 -8.10 -4.41 -11.42
CA SER A 427 -7.69 -5.48 -10.51
C SER A 427 -6.20 -5.73 -10.64
N LEU A 428 -5.54 -5.94 -9.49
CA LEU A 428 -4.18 -6.43 -9.37
C LEU A 428 -4.21 -7.87 -8.84
N GLY A 429 -5.05 -8.74 -9.42
CA GLY A 429 -5.20 -10.13 -9.02
C GLY A 429 -6.29 -10.41 -7.98
N GLY A 430 -6.95 -9.37 -7.45
CA GLY A 430 -8.21 -9.47 -6.70
C GLY A 430 -9.46 -9.46 -7.61
N PRO A 431 -10.67 -9.28 -7.04
CA PRO A 431 -11.90 -9.14 -7.82
C PRO A 431 -11.80 -8.03 -8.88
N ALA A 432 -12.30 -8.28 -10.09
CA ALA A 432 -12.31 -7.24 -11.12
C ALA A 432 -13.21 -6.07 -10.69
N PRO A 433 -12.88 -4.83 -11.07
CA PRO A 433 -13.78 -3.70 -10.88
C PRO A 433 -15.13 -3.97 -11.57
N GLY A 434 -16.24 -3.70 -10.87
CA GLY A 434 -17.58 -3.99 -11.39
C GLY A 434 -18.07 -5.43 -11.13
N GLU A 435 -17.25 -6.27 -10.50
CA GLU A 435 -17.66 -7.60 -10.03
C GLU A 435 -17.83 -7.57 -8.50
N PRO A 436 -18.92 -8.12 -7.94
CA PRO A 436 -19.01 -8.31 -6.50
C PRO A 436 -17.87 -9.23 -6.02
N PRO A 437 -17.35 -9.07 -4.79
CA PRO A 437 -16.37 -9.99 -4.23
C PRO A 437 -16.94 -11.42 -4.25
N GLY A 438 -16.50 -12.23 -5.22
CA GLY A 438 -17.06 -13.56 -5.46
C GLY A 438 -16.60 -14.57 -4.40
N GLY A 439 -17.55 -15.32 -3.85
CA GLY A 439 -17.28 -16.55 -3.09
C GLY A 439 -16.56 -17.64 -3.92
N PRO A 440 -16.11 -18.73 -3.28
CA PRO A 440 -15.06 -19.59 -3.81
C PRO A 440 -15.50 -20.37 -5.07
N GLY A 441 -14.92 -20.01 -6.22
CA GLY A 441 -14.98 -20.77 -7.46
C GLY A 441 -13.70 -21.57 -7.67
N VAL A 442 -13.75 -22.87 -7.41
CA VAL A 442 -12.66 -23.84 -7.59
C VAL A 442 -12.37 -24.07 -9.08
N SER A 443 -11.10 -23.92 -9.48
CA SER A 443 -10.45 -24.82 -10.44
C SER A 443 -8.93 -24.69 -10.34
N ALA A 444 -8.28 -25.70 -9.75
CA ALA A 444 -6.83 -25.79 -9.58
C ALA A 444 -6.21 -26.77 -10.59
N ARG A 445 -5.00 -26.46 -11.08
CA ARG A 445 -3.97 -27.47 -11.38
C ARG A 445 -2.55 -26.87 -11.28
N PRO A 446 -1.52 -27.65 -10.89
CA PRO A 446 -0.35 -27.15 -10.15
C PRO A 446 1.00 -27.21 -10.89
N GLY A 447 1.97 -26.43 -10.37
CA GLY A 447 3.41 -26.42 -10.68
C GLY A 447 3.91 -24.97 -10.80
N THR A 448 5.00 -24.49 -10.21
CA THR A 448 6.20 -25.07 -9.58
C THR A 448 6.85 -23.96 -8.73
N ALA A 449 7.64 -24.35 -7.74
CA ALA A 449 8.24 -23.51 -6.70
C ALA A 449 9.09 -22.32 -7.19
N ALA A 450 8.99 -21.19 -6.47
CA ALA A 450 10.01 -20.14 -6.40
C ALA A 450 10.23 -19.74 -4.92
N SER A 451 11.50 -19.56 -4.56
CA SER A 451 12.03 -19.15 -3.25
C SER A 451 12.17 -17.61 -3.19
N PRO A 452 12.41 -16.99 -2.00
CA PRO A 452 11.50 -16.02 -1.40
C PRO A 452 11.87 -14.54 -1.60
N SER A 453 10.84 -13.69 -1.70
CA SER A 453 10.85 -12.24 -1.45
C SER A 453 10.10 -11.94 -0.13
N PRO A 454 10.28 -10.75 0.51
CA PRO A 454 9.84 -10.46 1.88
C PRO A 454 8.31 -10.41 2.05
N ALA A 455 7.84 -10.64 3.28
CA ALA A 455 6.46 -11.00 3.62
C ALA A 455 5.42 -9.87 3.45
N VAL A 456 4.50 -10.05 2.51
CA VAL A 456 3.19 -9.39 2.43
C VAL A 456 2.32 -9.94 3.55
N VAL A 457 2.08 -9.14 4.59
CA VAL A 457 1.19 -9.46 5.70
C VAL A 457 -0.24 -9.62 5.17
N ASN A 458 -0.65 -10.85 4.89
CA ASN A 458 -2.05 -11.18 4.58
C ASN A 458 -2.76 -11.56 5.89
N ASP A 459 -3.81 -10.83 6.29
CA ASP A 459 -4.66 -11.22 7.42
C ASP A 459 -5.45 -12.49 7.04
N LEU A 460 -5.05 -13.62 7.60
CA LEU A 460 -5.64 -14.94 7.43
C LEU A 460 -6.84 -15.17 8.37
N ILE A 461 -6.81 -14.56 9.55
CA ILE A 461 -7.90 -14.50 10.53
C ILE A 461 -7.88 -13.10 11.13
N HIS A 462 -9.05 -12.48 11.29
CA HIS A 462 -9.22 -11.26 12.08
C HIS A 462 -10.60 -11.33 12.74
N ASP A 463 -10.65 -11.87 13.96
CA ASP A 463 -11.89 -12.07 14.71
C ASP A 463 -11.82 -11.32 16.05
N THR A 464 -12.64 -10.27 16.20
CA THR A 464 -12.78 -9.48 17.44
C THR A 464 -13.97 -9.90 18.31
N PHE A 465 -14.76 -10.86 17.85
CA PHE A 465 -16.00 -11.37 18.45
C PHE A 465 -17.15 -10.40 18.83
N ASP A 466 -16.94 -9.09 18.77
CA ASP A 466 -17.92 -8.03 19.04
C ASP A 466 -19.23 -8.12 18.23
N PRO A 467 -19.23 -8.51 16.94
CA PRO A 467 -20.46 -8.56 16.17
C PRO A 467 -21.44 -9.65 16.62
N TRP A 468 -21.00 -10.64 17.40
CA TRP A 468 -21.82 -11.80 17.76
C TRP A 468 -22.57 -11.63 19.07
N ALA A 469 -23.80 -12.15 19.11
CA ALA A 469 -24.66 -12.05 20.28
C ALA A 469 -24.12 -12.86 21.46
N VAL A 470 -24.09 -12.24 22.64
CA VAL A 470 -23.67 -12.87 23.90
C VAL A 470 -24.51 -14.13 24.17
N GLY A 471 -23.84 -15.22 24.54
CA GLY A 471 -24.44 -16.55 24.74
C GLY A 471 -24.71 -17.32 23.44
N GLY A 472 -24.56 -16.70 22.27
CA GLY A 472 -24.60 -17.38 20.97
C GLY A 472 -23.42 -18.31 20.76
N GLN A 473 -23.58 -19.31 19.88
CA GLN A 473 -22.46 -20.11 19.39
C GLN A 473 -21.47 -19.20 18.66
N VAL A 474 -20.17 -19.42 18.87
CA VAL A 474 -19.14 -18.68 18.13
C VAL A 474 -19.21 -19.08 16.65
N GLY A 475 -19.49 -18.11 15.78
CA GLY A 475 -19.52 -18.29 14.32
C GLY A 475 -18.14 -18.16 13.68
N ALA A 476 -18.09 -17.95 12.36
CA ALA A 476 -16.87 -17.63 11.60
C ALA A 476 -15.80 -18.74 11.51
N GLY A 477 -16.21 -20.01 11.46
CA GLY A 477 -15.30 -21.12 11.17
C GLY A 477 -14.49 -21.63 12.38
N TRP A 478 -14.75 -21.08 13.58
CA TRP A 478 -14.36 -21.72 14.83
C TRP A 478 -15.16 -23.00 15.05
N ALA A 479 -14.47 -24.09 15.36
CA ALA A 479 -15.07 -25.38 15.63
C ALA A 479 -14.41 -26.04 16.83
N MET A 480 -15.20 -26.82 17.57
CA MET A 480 -14.69 -27.80 18.51
C MET A 480 -14.50 -29.11 17.73
N PRO A 481 -13.27 -29.66 17.62
CA PRO A 481 -13.05 -30.93 16.94
C PRO A 481 -13.91 -32.05 17.54
N SER A 482 -14.44 -32.93 16.69
CA SER A 482 -15.29 -34.06 17.11
C SER A 482 -14.59 -34.93 18.16
N GLY A 483 -15.20 -35.06 19.34
CA GLY A 483 -14.63 -35.71 20.54
C GLY A 483 -14.67 -34.84 21.81
N ASP A 484 -14.88 -33.52 21.68
CA ASP A 484 -14.96 -32.55 22.78
C ASP A 484 -16.42 -32.22 23.21
N ASP A 485 -17.35 -33.17 23.04
CA ASP A 485 -18.82 -32.97 23.18
C ASP A 485 -19.30 -32.64 24.61
N ALA A 486 -18.38 -32.54 25.57
CA ALA A 486 -18.68 -32.21 26.96
C ALA A 486 -18.53 -30.71 27.29
N GLY A 487 -18.18 -29.87 26.32
CA GLY A 487 -17.93 -28.43 26.50
C GLY A 487 -18.88 -27.49 25.73
N THR A 488 -18.67 -26.19 25.91
CA THR A 488 -19.36 -25.16 25.13
C THR A 488 -18.38 -24.15 24.56
N LEU A 489 -18.59 -23.73 23.32
CA LEU A 489 -17.93 -22.58 22.70
C LEU A 489 -18.98 -21.50 22.40
N THR A 490 -18.97 -20.42 23.17
CA THR A 490 -19.98 -19.35 23.11
C THR A 490 -19.34 -17.97 23.20
N VAL A 491 -20.04 -16.94 22.73
CA VAL A 491 -19.62 -15.55 22.87
C VAL A 491 -19.91 -15.06 24.28
N ALA A 492 -18.95 -14.38 24.92
CA ALA A 492 -19.07 -13.84 26.26
C ALA A 492 -18.94 -12.31 26.26
N ALA A 493 -19.72 -11.62 27.09
CA ALA A 493 -19.60 -10.18 27.34
C ALA A 493 -18.43 -9.88 28.30
N LEU A 494 -17.24 -10.30 27.92
CA LEU A 494 -15.99 -10.01 28.63
C LEU A 494 -14.99 -9.51 27.58
N PRO A 495 -14.21 -8.45 27.87
CA PRO A 495 -14.24 -7.66 29.10
C PRO A 495 -15.50 -6.79 29.27
N SER A 496 -16.30 -6.56 28.22
CA SER A 496 -17.55 -5.77 28.31
C SER A 496 -18.67 -6.26 27.38
N GLU A 497 -19.82 -5.58 27.38
CA GLU A 497 -20.91 -5.85 26.42
C GLU A 497 -20.59 -5.39 25.00
N ALA A 498 -19.64 -4.45 24.86
CA ALA A 498 -19.21 -3.86 23.59
C ALA A 498 -17.92 -4.48 23.04
N ASP A 499 -17.15 -5.12 23.92
CA ASP A 499 -15.86 -5.76 23.67
C ASP A 499 -16.00 -7.20 24.17
N ARG A 500 -16.28 -8.11 23.25
CA ARG A 500 -16.77 -9.46 23.53
C ARG A 500 -15.76 -10.47 23.03
N SER A 501 -15.51 -11.51 23.81
CA SER A 501 -14.62 -12.59 23.40
C SER A 501 -15.33 -13.91 23.10
N ALA A 502 -14.66 -14.80 22.38
CA ALA A 502 -15.03 -16.21 22.36
C ALA A 502 -14.64 -16.88 23.69
N ARG A 503 -15.52 -17.72 24.23
CA ARG A 503 -15.31 -18.48 25.46
C ARG A 503 -15.50 -19.97 25.21
N ALA A 504 -14.41 -20.73 25.37
CA ALA A 504 -14.46 -22.17 25.49
C ALA A 504 -14.54 -22.56 26.97
N LEU A 505 -15.48 -23.41 27.34
CA LEU A 505 -15.76 -23.79 28.73
C LEU A 505 -15.99 -25.31 28.84
N THR A 506 -15.28 -25.96 29.76
CA THR A 506 -15.51 -27.38 30.09
C THR A 506 -16.85 -27.56 30.80
N GLY A 507 -17.67 -28.52 30.37
CA GLY A 507 -18.89 -28.92 31.08
C GLY A 507 -18.62 -29.95 32.19
N GLY A 508 -19.66 -30.68 32.62
CA GLY A 508 -19.64 -31.47 33.87
C GLY A 508 -18.75 -32.72 33.90
N ALA A 509 -18.21 -33.17 32.76
CA ALA A 509 -17.30 -34.32 32.67
C ALA A 509 -15.82 -33.90 32.85
N THR A 510 -14.97 -34.81 33.30
CA THR A 510 -13.52 -34.57 33.36
C THR A 510 -12.93 -34.53 31.96
N GLY A 511 -12.31 -33.42 31.58
CA GLY A 511 -11.70 -33.25 30.26
C GLY A 511 -11.23 -31.83 30.01
N ASP A 512 -10.82 -31.56 28.78
CA ASP A 512 -10.56 -30.23 28.25
C ASP A 512 -11.42 -29.99 27.00
N VAL A 513 -11.46 -28.74 26.55
CA VAL A 513 -12.20 -28.31 25.36
C VAL A 513 -11.25 -27.52 24.50
N ARG A 514 -11.15 -27.89 23.22
CA ARG A 514 -10.34 -27.17 22.24
C ARG A 514 -11.22 -26.45 21.22
N ALA A 515 -11.01 -25.16 21.06
CA ALA A 515 -11.56 -24.38 19.96
C ALA A 515 -10.46 -24.15 18.93
N CYS A 516 -10.72 -24.51 17.68
CA CYS A 516 -9.79 -24.34 16.57
C CYS A 516 -10.45 -23.58 15.43
N LYS A 517 -9.65 -22.79 14.70
CA LYS A 517 -10.04 -22.21 13.42
C LYS A 517 -8.97 -22.50 12.38
N ALA A 518 -9.40 -23.11 11.29
CA ALA A 518 -8.55 -23.32 10.13
C ALA A 518 -8.40 -22.02 9.33
N PHE A 519 -7.24 -21.83 8.74
CA PHE A 519 -6.92 -20.78 7.79
C PHE A 519 -6.20 -21.36 6.58
N ALA A 520 -5.98 -20.55 5.55
CA ALA A 520 -5.30 -21.00 4.33
C ALA A 520 -3.91 -21.54 4.67
N GLU A 521 -3.64 -22.80 4.31
CA GLU A 521 -2.39 -23.48 4.68
C GLU A 521 -1.15 -22.73 4.17
N VAL A 522 -0.23 -22.45 5.09
CA VAL A 522 1.02 -21.74 4.87
C VAL A 522 2.19 -22.71 4.99
N ALA A 523 2.78 -23.03 3.84
CA ALA A 523 3.94 -23.93 3.74
C ALA A 523 5.29 -23.18 3.67
N ALA A 524 5.27 -21.86 3.47
CA ALA A 524 6.47 -21.03 3.31
C ALA A 524 6.21 -19.59 3.76
N GLY A 525 7.26 -18.94 4.27
CA GLY A 525 7.21 -17.60 4.86
C GLY A 525 7.11 -17.64 6.39
N SER A 526 6.52 -16.59 6.94
CA SER A 526 6.13 -16.49 8.34
C SER A 526 4.63 -16.73 8.53
N VAL A 527 4.21 -16.98 9.76
CA VAL A 527 2.83 -16.77 10.21
C VAL A 527 2.88 -16.13 11.58
N THR A 528 2.35 -14.91 11.71
CA THR A 528 2.22 -14.21 12.98
C THR A 528 0.82 -14.40 13.54
N VAL A 529 0.71 -14.86 14.77
CA VAL A 529 -0.56 -14.94 15.51
C VAL A 529 -0.50 -13.98 16.68
N GLU A 530 -1.45 -13.06 16.73
CA GLU A 530 -1.71 -12.22 17.89
C GLU A 530 -3.12 -12.49 18.42
N ALA A 531 -3.28 -12.49 19.74
CA ALA A 531 -4.58 -12.68 20.39
C ALA A 531 -4.50 -12.18 21.83
N ASP A 532 -5.60 -11.66 22.34
CA ASP A 532 -5.80 -11.48 23.77
C ASP A 532 -6.38 -12.75 24.36
N VAL A 533 -5.84 -13.20 25.49
CA VAL A 533 -6.28 -14.43 26.15
C VAL A 533 -6.49 -14.23 27.64
N LEU A 534 -7.50 -14.92 28.17
CA LEU A 534 -7.76 -15.02 29.60
C LEU A 534 -8.10 -16.45 29.97
N VAL A 535 -7.38 -17.01 30.94
CA VAL A 535 -7.69 -18.32 31.50
C VAL A 535 -8.43 -18.13 32.82
N GLN A 536 -9.64 -18.70 32.93
CA GLN A 536 -10.51 -18.58 34.11
C GLN A 536 -10.16 -19.59 35.21
N GLY A 537 -9.43 -20.65 34.88
CA GLY A 537 -9.00 -21.65 35.85
C GLY A 537 -7.93 -22.59 35.29
N LEU A 538 -7.09 -23.11 36.19
CA LEU A 538 -6.09 -24.14 35.88
C LEU A 538 -6.44 -25.42 36.64
N GLY A 539 -6.53 -26.51 35.91
CA GLY A 539 -6.79 -27.86 36.42
C GLY A 539 -5.53 -28.71 36.49
N SER A 540 -5.69 -30.00 36.18
CA SER A 540 -4.63 -31.02 36.28
C SER A 540 -3.59 -30.97 35.15
N ALA A 541 -3.88 -30.27 34.05
CA ALA A 541 -2.99 -30.07 32.91
C ALA A 541 -2.88 -28.59 32.53
N ASP A 542 -2.04 -28.26 31.55
CA ASP A 542 -1.88 -26.87 31.12
C ASP A 542 -3.02 -26.43 30.20
N ALA A 543 -3.40 -25.16 30.26
CA ALA A 543 -4.22 -24.54 29.22
C ALA A 543 -3.34 -24.20 28.01
N VAL A 544 -3.84 -24.46 26.80
CA VAL A 544 -3.16 -24.07 25.55
C VAL A 544 -3.68 -22.71 25.14
N VAL A 545 -2.83 -21.70 25.27
CA VAL A 545 -3.21 -20.32 24.99
C VAL A 545 -2.85 -19.90 23.56
N ALA A 546 -1.99 -20.64 22.88
CA ALA A 546 -1.87 -20.60 21.43
C ALA A 546 -1.21 -21.91 20.94
N ALA A 547 -1.88 -22.63 20.04
CA ALA A 547 -1.26 -23.72 19.28
C ALA A 547 -1.39 -23.45 17.77
N VAL A 548 -0.28 -23.07 17.14
CA VAL A 548 -0.20 -22.92 15.68
C VAL A 548 0.21 -24.26 15.10
N ARG A 549 -0.64 -24.86 14.28
CA ARG A 549 -0.52 -26.27 13.89
C ARG A 549 -0.83 -26.50 12.41
N GLY A 550 -0.43 -27.67 11.94
CA GLY A 550 -0.85 -28.22 10.64
C GLY A 550 -1.33 -29.65 10.79
N SER A 551 -1.44 -30.35 9.66
CA SER A 551 -2.04 -31.69 9.59
C SER A 551 -1.30 -32.76 10.42
N SER A 552 0.00 -32.60 10.65
CA SER A 552 0.84 -33.59 11.34
C SER A 552 1.25 -33.24 12.78
N GLY A 553 0.82 -32.07 13.30
CA GLY A 553 1.12 -31.64 14.67
C GLY A 553 1.29 -30.13 14.80
N ASP A 554 1.81 -29.70 15.95
CA ASP A 554 2.00 -28.28 16.26
C ASP A 554 3.38 -27.80 15.79
N ALA A 555 3.45 -26.59 15.22
CA ALA A 555 4.68 -25.84 15.03
C ALA A 555 5.08 -25.18 16.35
N ALA A 556 4.14 -24.42 16.93
CA ALA A 556 4.32 -23.68 18.17
C ALA A 556 3.21 -24.06 19.16
N SER A 557 3.55 -24.16 20.45
CA SER A 557 2.58 -24.37 21.52
C SER A 557 2.96 -23.55 22.75
N LEU A 558 2.22 -22.46 22.96
CA LEU A 558 2.31 -21.60 24.14
C LEU A 558 1.18 -21.94 25.11
N ARG A 559 1.50 -22.00 26.40
CA ARG A 559 0.63 -22.55 27.44
C ARG A 559 0.70 -21.76 28.73
N PHE A 560 -0.41 -21.73 29.45
CA PHE A 560 -0.42 -21.39 30.87
C PHE A 560 -0.43 -22.70 31.66
N GLY A 561 0.70 -22.98 32.29
CA GLY A 561 0.97 -24.22 33.00
C GLY A 561 0.09 -24.38 34.22
N ARG A 562 -0.19 -25.63 34.60
CA ARG A 562 -1.01 -25.95 35.80
C ARG A 562 -0.50 -25.34 37.12
N HIS A 563 0.75 -24.92 37.18
CA HIS A 563 1.35 -24.26 38.35
C HIS A 563 1.28 -22.72 38.29
N GLY A 564 0.56 -22.15 37.31
CA GLY A 564 0.41 -20.71 37.15
C GLY A 564 1.63 -20.03 36.51
N THR A 565 2.35 -20.74 35.64
CA THR A 565 3.54 -20.22 34.94
C THR A 565 3.38 -20.30 33.42
N ILE A 566 4.14 -19.50 32.68
CA ILE A 566 4.20 -19.57 31.21
C ILE A 566 5.03 -20.79 30.81
N VAL A 567 4.45 -21.65 29.98
CA VAL A 567 5.04 -22.90 29.50
C VAL A 567 5.07 -22.86 27.97
N TYR A 568 6.15 -23.33 27.37
CA TYR A 568 6.33 -23.38 25.92
C TYR A 568 7.07 -24.66 25.50
N TYR A 569 7.26 -24.85 24.19
CA TYR A 569 8.03 -25.98 23.65
C TYR A 569 9.30 -25.50 22.95
N ASP A 570 10.43 -26.13 23.27
CA ASP A 570 11.69 -25.98 22.55
C ASP A 570 11.95 -27.32 21.83
N GLY A 571 11.55 -27.37 20.55
CA GLY A 571 11.35 -28.63 19.86
C GLY A 571 10.35 -29.52 20.59
N ALA A 572 10.64 -30.82 20.70
CA ALA A 572 9.78 -31.75 21.43
C ALA A 572 9.81 -31.55 22.97
N THR A 573 10.71 -30.71 23.48
CA THR A 573 10.92 -30.51 24.91
C THR A 573 9.95 -29.48 25.45
N LYS A 574 9.18 -29.84 26.48
CA LYS A 574 8.32 -28.90 27.19
C LYS A 574 9.13 -28.15 28.24
N VAL A 575 9.08 -26.82 28.22
CA VAL A 575 9.84 -25.95 29.11
C VAL A 575 8.90 -25.08 29.94
N ASP A 576 9.09 -25.07 31.26
CA ASP A 576 8.46 -24.12 32.17
C ASP A 576 9.39 -22.92 32.35
N SER A 577 8.94 -21.72 31.98
CA SER A 577 9.75 -20.51 32.07
C SER A 577 9.92 -20.01 33.51
N GLY A 578 9.12 -20.50 34.45
CA GLY A 578 9.02 -19.95 35.81
C GLY A 578 8.39 -18.55 35.89
N ARG A 579 7.96 -17.97 34.76
CA ARG A 579 7.30 -16.66 34.72
C ARG A 579 5.84 -16.79 35.15
N PRO A 580 5.40 -16.14 36.23
CA PRO A 580 4.06 -16.31 36.76
C PRO A 580 3.01 -15.64 35.88
N ILE A 581 1.81 -16.23 35.82
CA ILE A 581 0.58 -15.62 35.30
C ILE A 581 -0.47 -15.49 36.41
N ARG A 582 -1.47 -14.65 36.17
CA ARG A 582 -2.63 -14.47 37.04
C ARG A 582 -3.87 -15.01 36.34
N VAL A 583 -4.46 -16.05 36.93
CA VAL A 583 -5.76 -16.58 36.48
C VAL A 583 -6.80 -15.47 36.57
N GLY A 584 -7.63 -15.34 35.53
CA GLY A 584 -8.64 -14.28 35.42
C GLY A 584 -8.10 -12.92 34.95
N SER A 585 -6.84 -12.82 34.55
CA SER A 585 -6.27 -11.63 33.89
C SER A 585 -6.13 -11.84 32.38
N TRP A 586 -6.29 -10.76 31.62
CA TRP A 586 -6.03 -10.71 30.19
C TRP A 586 -4.53 -10.59 29.90
N TYR A 587 -4.08 -11.26 28.85
CA TYR A 587 -2.72 -11.20 28.34
C TYR A 587 -2.73 -11.10 26.82
N ARG A 588 -1.91 -10.21 26.26
CA ARG A 588 -1.68 -10.16 24.81
C ARG A 588 -0.59 -11.15 24.45
N LEU A 589 -0.89 -12.05 23.52
CA LEU A 589 0.05 -13.01 22.96
C LEU A 589 0.53 -12.56 21.60
N ARG A 590 1.76 -12.94 21.28
CA ARG A 590 2.28 -12.94 19.92
C ARG A 590 3.11 -14.19 19.66
N VAL A 591 2.83 -14.90 18.57
CA VAL A 591 3.59 -16.07 18.13
C VAL A 591 3.95 -15.90 16.66
N ASP A 592 5.24 -15.78 16.35
CA ASP A 592 5.75 -15.66 14.99
C ASP A 592 6.37 -17.00 14.56
N VAL A 593 5.71 -17.71 13.64
CA VAL A 593 6.13 -19.02 13.14
C VAL A 593 6.91 -18.86 11.84
N HIS A 594 8.16 -19.31 11.79
CA HIS A 594 9.04 -19.20 10.63
C HIS A 594 9.17 -20.56 9.92
N LEU A 595 8.48 -20.72 8.79
CA LEU A 595 8.34 -22.01 8.11
C LEU A 595 9.64 -22.46 7.42
N SER A 596 10.50 -21.51 7.02
CA SER A 596 11.77 -21.76 6.34
C SER A 596 12.84 -22.30 7.29
N THR A 597 12.94 -21.74 8.50
CA THR A 597 13.89 -22.16 9.53
C THR A 597 13.35 -23.25 10.45
N LYS A 598 12.04 -23.53 10.37
CA LYS A 598 11.33 -24.43 11.29
C LYS A 598 11.52 -24.01 12.75
N THR A 599 11.45 -22.71 12.99
CA THR A 599 11.54 -22.09 14.32
C THR A 599 10.37 -21.15 14.56
N TYR A 600 10.06 -20.83 15.81
CA TYR A 600 9.07 -19.85 16.16
C TYR A 600 9.55 -18.94 17.30
N ASP A 601 8.99 -17.73 17.34
CA ASP A 601 9.15 -16.78 18.43
C ASP A 601 7.83 -16.71 19.20
N ALA A 602 7.90 -16.45 20.50
CA ALA A 602 6.73 -16.31 21.35
C ALA A 602 6.91 -15.18 22.36
N GLU A 603 5.89 -14.34 22.51
CA GLU A 603 5.81 -13.25 23.46
C GLU A 603 4.48 -13.28 24.23
N VAL A 604 4.54 -12.94 25.52
CA VAL A 604 3.38 -12.71 26.38
C VAL A 604 3.51 -11.35 27.05
N ARG A 605 2.50 -10.50 26.93
CA ARG A 605 2.45 -9.16 27.53
C ARG A 605 1.27 -9.01 28.51
N ASP A 606 1.48 -8.20 29.54
CA ASP A 606 0.48 -7.73 30.50
C ASP A 606 0.38 -6.21 30.35
N GLY A 607 -0.62 -5.75 29.58
CA GLY A 607 -0.65 -4.38 29.08
C GLY A 607 0.57 -4.08 28.20
N SER A 608 1.34 -3.04 28.54
CA SER A 608 2.57 -2.66 27.82
C SER A 608 3.81 -3.44 28.26
N ALA A 609 3.75 -4.25 29.33
CA ALA A 609 4.90 -4.94 29.88
C ALA A 609 5.08 -6.35 29.30
N THR A 610 6.25 -6.63 28.70
CA THR A 610 6.62 -7.98 28.25
C THR A 610 6.96 -8.87 29.46
N LEU A 611 6.14 -9.89 29.72
CA LEU A 611 6.35 -10.85 30.81
C LEU A 611 7.23 -12.04 30.41
N PHE A 612 7.15 -12.44 29.14
CA PHE A 612 7.92 -13.52 28.57
C PHE A 612 8.18 -13.25 27.10
N GLN A 613 9.40 -13.55 26.66
CA GLN A 613 9.79 -13.57 25.27
C GLN A 613 10.83 -14.66 25.05
N ALA A 614 10.66 -15.45 24.00
CA ALA A 614 11.64 -16.43 23.54
C ALA A 614 11.66 -16.40 22.01
N THR A 615 12.85 -16.50 21.43
CA THR A 615 13.04 -16.42 19.97
C THR A 615 13.84 -17.61 19.45
N GLY A 616 13.61 -17.97 18.20
CA GLY A 616 14.32 -19.05 17.50
C GLY A 616 14.02 -20.45 18.05
N LEU A 617 12.87 -20.66 18.70
CA LEU A 617 12.49 -21.96 19.26
C LEU A 617 12.21 -22.97 18.14
N PRO A 618 12.89 -24.13 18.07
CA PRO A 618 12.58 -25.16 17.09
C PRO A 618 11.12 -25.61 17.15
N PHE A 619 10.54 -25.92 15.99
CA PHE A 619 9.17 -26.44 15.91
C PHE A 619 8.98 -27.65 16.80
N ARG A 620 7.85 -27.68 17.52
CA ARG A 620 7.46 -28.82 18.34
C ARG A 620 7.43 -30.12 17.53
N THR A 621 6.89 -30.04 16.32
CA THR A 621 6.90 -31.12 15.34
C THR A 621 7.88 -30.78 14.22
N ALA A 622 9.12 -31.28 14.31
CA ALA A 622 10.18 -30.95 13.36
C ALA A 622 9.86 -31.32 11.90
N SER A 623 9.04 -32.36 11.68
CA SER A 623 8.62 -32.80 10.35
C SER A 623 7.45 -32.00 9.76
N LEU A 624 6.93 -31.00 10.47
CA LEU A 624 5.76 -30.24 10.04
C LEU A 624 6.12 -29.36 8.83
N ALA A 625 5.46 -29.61 7.70
CA ALA A 625 5.74 -28.92 6.45
C ALA A 625 5.06 -27.55 6.37
N ALA A 626 3.84 -27.43 6.90
CA ALA A 626 3.00 -26.25 6.80
C ALA A 626 2.13 -26.09 8.05
N VAL A 627 1.64 -24.87 8.28
CA VAL A 627 0.65 -24.54 9.32
C VAL A 627 -0.62 -24.01 8.68
N GLY A 628 -1.78 -24.31 9.25
CA GLY A 628 -3.07 -23.93 8.66
C GLY A 628 -4.20 -23.85 9.68
N GLU A 629 -3.87 -23.86 10.98
CA GLU A 629 -4.87 -23.86 12.03
C GLU A 629 -4.28 -23.25 13.32
N ILE A 630 -5.10 -22.46 14.01
CA ILE A 630 -4.83 -21.95 15.36
C ILE A 630 -5.84 -22.57 16.32
N CYS A 631 -5.37 -23.03 17.48
CA CYS A 631 -6.23 -23.57 18.52
C CYS A 631 -5.96 -22.97 19.91
N PHE A 632 -7.04 -22.81 20.66
CA PHE A 632 -7.07 -22.49 22.08
C PHE A 632 -7.71 -23.66 22.83
N GLN A 633 -7.17 -24.02 23.99
CA GLN A 633 -7.65 -25.16 24.77
C GLN A 633 -7.67 -24.84 26.25
N THR A 634 -8.77 -25.21 26.90
CA THR A 634 -8.86 -25.14 28.36
C THR A 634 -7.84 -26.07 29.02
N SER A 635 -7.56 -25.84 30.29
CA SER A 635 -6.88 -26.85 31.10
C SER A 635 -7.80 -28.07 31.30
N SER A 636 -7.21 -29.27 31.40
CA SER A 636 -7.96 -30.49 31.70
C SER A 636 -8.30 -30.58 33.19
N GLY A 637 -9.57 -30.81 33.53
CA GLY A 637 -10.00 -30.94 34.93
C GLY A 637 -11.49 -31.15 35.10
N THR A 638 -12.01 -30.91 36.30
CA THR A 638 -13.45 -30.90 36.59
C THR A 638 -14.13 -29.69 35.94
N GLY A 639 -15.43 -29.79 35.67
CA GLY A 639 -16.18 -28.74 34.96
C GLY A 639 -16.05 -27.32 35.52
N GLY A 640 -16.22 -26.33 34.64
CA GLY A 640 -16.09 -24.91 34.96
C GLY A 640 -14.74 -24.26 34.62
N LEU A 641 -13.79 -24.97 34.00
CA LEU A 641 -12.54 -24.41 33.48
C LEU A 641 -12.79 -23.72 32.14
N GLY A 642 -12.49 -22.43 32.05
CA GLY A 642 -12.72 -21.62 30.86
C GLY A 642 -11.45 -20.97 30.33
N ILE A 643 -11.40 -20.81 29.00
CA ILE A 643 -10.46 -19.93 28.31
C ILE A 643 -11.26 -18.98 27.43
N LEU A 644 -10.91 -17.70 27.49
CA LEU A 644 -11.40 -16.68 26.60
C LEU A 644 -10.27 -16.23 25.69
N PHE A 645 -10.63 -15.95 24.44
CA PHE A 645 -9.72 -15.40 23.46
C PHE A 645 -10.43 -14.36 22.61
N ASP A 646 -9.72 -13.28 22.35
CA ASP A 646 -10.21 -12.08 21.68
C ASP A 646 -9.17 -11.51 20.73
N ASP A 647 -9.60 -10.61 19.84
CA ASP A 647 -8.76 -9.93 18.85
C ASP A 647 -7.78 -10.88 18.15
N VAL A 648 -8.29 -12.05 17.73
CA VAL A 648 -7.47 -13.11 17.13
C VAL A 648 -7.12 -12.68 15.73
N LEU A 649 -5.84 -12.36 15.55
CA LEU A 649 -5.26 -11.89 14.31
C LEU A 649 -4.20 -12.89 13.86
N VAL A 650 -4.44 -13.58 12.76
CA VAL A 650 -3.44 -14.44 12.11
C VAL A 650 -3.03 -13.77 10.82
N ARG A 651 -1.73 -13.64 10.63
CA ARG A 651 -1.06 -12.93 9.54
C ARG A 651 -0.05 -13.85 8.89
N ARG A 652 0.12 -13.78 7.58
CA ARG A 652 1.18 -14.53 6.87
C ARG A 652 2.35 -13.63 6.52
#